data_AF-K0KG46-F1
#
_entry.id   AF-K0KG46-F1
#
_cell.length_a   1.000
_cell.length_b   1.000
_cell.length_c   1.000
_cell.angle_alpha   90.00
_cell.angle_beta   90.00
_cell.angle_gamma   90.00
#
_symmetry.space_group_name_H-M   'P 1'
#
loop_
_entity.id
_entity.type
_entity.pdbx_description
1 polymer ?
#
loop_
_entity_poly.entity_id
_entity_poly.type
_entity_poly.pdbx_seq_one_letter_code
_entity_poly.pdbx_strand_id
1 'polypeptide(L)'
;MGFEILPFEVQVSIFKQLLPSELVKLWHDVPEMKQFITPGILRIVTTSVNEMKLKYDFPNEFYFQYECNSDSEEHKNLAHLEFQHNFKGFYGSILIEFFRERSSTAHGLNVELFKPYIFEIIWNCEDHLYHDGVATFEDIIEKAGNNLKLITVKYTGYDDFIIDKLPDSILTQEILQYSDIGKVAIQNFNGHILSEMFTLIPDLERLNMESASYGDNILGDDLNINDFIFPEIDVHPLASFNRLKEIEIGNYLNNRYELSNLYFPNLQKFTLKHCSIHSIENLKAPKLKIFEIQWSAIFIISCLELHSLDVLSIHLIARKQSTTGDSHSYEFIMEYIKSKSLKDFNLTGSAIIGIVQNLYFPALESASIISSSKYEGYFGTDNVEPFINCDNLEYLRLSGCTNILKLPREYQSVKTLYLSGTYYNDDKSSEAFTPVRTSFPNLENLKMKNLELDEHDITEQILTQPSKLNKLELKNCPGFKIDQILHHENLKSLLIQNYSFEPFQNITIPSLIEFEIHFTESEFIMENCTFEKLEYLAINLGSKFSDPGTIKFVENLLPKLEILKLEDHKVTNHISTKSYPLLEQLAIDHIDSLEIVPSDSLNTLDLSKNHLKMDLDFNEDDFPNLEYYDEPQG
;
A
#
# COMPACT_ATOMS: atom_id res chain seq x y z
N MET A 1 2.84 44.37 -45.04
CA MET A 1 2.70 45.78 -44.64
C MET A 1 3.35 45.87 -43.25
N GLY A 2 4.35 46.72 -43.05
CA GLY A 2 5.02 46.83 -41.74
C GLY A 2 4.07 47.43 -40.70
N PHE A 3 4.13 46.97 -39.46
CA PHE A 3 3.32 47.49 -38.34
C PHE A 3 3.48 49.01 -38.18
N GLU A 4 4.68 49.53 -38.47
CA GLU A 4 5.05 50.96 -38.48
C GLU A 4 4.22 51.82 -39.46
N ILE A 5 3.57 51.21 -40.45
CA ILE A 5 2.76 51.92 -41.46
C ILE A 5 1.35 52.23 -40.91
N LEU A 6 0.94 51.55 -39.82
CA LEU A 6 -0.34 51.82 -39.18
C LEU A 6 -0.31 53.17 -38.44
N PRO A 7 -1.42 53.93 -38.41
CA PRO A 7 -1.53 55.11 -37.56
C PRO A 7 -1.22 54.75 -36.10
N PHE A 8 -0.55 55.65 -35.39
CA PHE A 8 -0.14 55.44 -33.99
C PHE A 8 -1.33 55.02 -33.11
N GLU A 9 -2.50 55.61 -33.34
CA GLU A 9 -3.73 55.29 -32.62
C GLU A 9 -4.15 53.83 -32.83
N VAL A 10 -3.97 53.29 -34.04
CA VAL A 10 -4.28 51.89 -34.37
C VAL A 10 -3.27 50.95 -33.74
N GLN A 11 -1.98 51.30 -33.77
CA GLN A 11 -0.91 50.53 -33.11
C GLN A 11 -1.17 50.44 -31.60
N VAL A 12 -1.46 51.57 -30.96
CA VAL A 12 -1.82 51.65 -29.54
C VAL A 12 -3.07 50.84 -29.25
N SER A 13 -4.09 50.89 -30.10
CA SER A 13 -5.30 50.07 -29.96
C SER A 13 -5.00 48.57 -30.06
N ILE A 14 -4.07 48.14 -30.91
CA ILE A 14 -3.66 46.72 -31.00
C ILE A 14 -2.93 46.30 -29.73
N PHE A 15 -1.95 47.08 -29.25
CA PHE A 15 -1.23 46.75 -28.02
C PHE A 15 -2.13 46.70 -26.78
N LYS A 16 -3.20 47.50 -26.75
CA LYS A 16 -4.21 47.46 -25.68
C LYS A 16 -5.06 46.17 -25.67
N GLN A 17 -5.03 45.38 -26.75
CA GLN A 17 -5.69 44.07 -26.79
C GLN A 17 -4.78 42.92 -26.34
N LEU A 18 -3.47 43.17 -26.22
CA LEU A 18 -2.50 42.15 -25.81
C LEU A 18 -2.44 42.03 -24.29
N LEU A 19 -2.11 40.84 -23.81
CA LEU A 19 -1.79 40.62 -22.41
C LEU A 19 -0.49 41.35 -22.05
N PRO A 20 -0.36 41.89 -20.82
CA PRO A 20 0.88 42.46 -20.33
C PRO A 20 2.11 41.56 -20.52
N SER A 21 1.99 40.25 -20.33
CA SER A 21 3.08 39.29 -20.56
C SER A 21 3.45 39.14 -22.04
N GLU A 22 2.51 39.31 -22.96
CA GLU A 22 2.79 39.37 -24.40
C GLU A 22 3.52 40.66 -24.74
N LEU A 23 3.17 41.79 -24.12
CA LEU A 23 3.90 43.05 -24.27
C LEU A 23 5.34 42.92 -23.74
N VAL A 24 5.54 42.25 -22.61
CA VAL A 24 6.88 41.94 -22.08
C VAL A 24 7.66 41.06 -23.06
N LYS A 25 7.06 39.99 -23.61
CA LYS A 25 7.71 39.16 -24.63
C LYS A 25 8.10 39.97 -25.86
N LEU A 26 7.18 40.78 -26.39
CA LEU A 26 7.44 41.65 -27.54
C LEU A 26 8.56 42.64 -27.27
N TRP A 27 8.64 43.20 -26.05
CA TRP A 27 9.75 44.05 -25.65
C TRP A 27 11.10 43.33 -25.77
N HIS A 28 11.21 42.09 -25.32
CA HIS A 28 12.48 41.34 -25.37
C HIS A 28 12.79 40.75 -26.75
N ASP A 29 11.79 40.19 -27.41
CA ASP A 29 11.96 39.36 -28.60
C ASP A 29 11.96 40.18 -29.90
N VAL A 30 11.39 41.39 -29.88
CA VAL A 30 11.21 42.25 -31.07
C VAL A 30 11.71 43.68 -30.79
N PRO A 31 13.02 43.95 -30.92
CA PRO A 31 13.62 45.23 -30.57
C PRO A 31 12.97 46.46 -31.23
N GLU A 32 12.49 46.32 -32.47
CA GLU A 32 11.82 47.38 -33.23
C GLU A 32 10.51 47.83 -32.59
N MET A 33 9.87 46.95 -31.80
CA MET A 33 8.59 47.24 -31.14
C MET A 33 8.76 47.97 -29.80
N LYS A 34 9.97 47.99 -29.22
CA LYS A 34 10.24 48.60 -27.91
C LYS A 34 9.78 50.05 -27.82
N GLN A 35 10.01 50.84 -28.88
CA GLN A 35 9.65 52.27 -28.90
C GLN A 35 8.14 52.52 -28.75
N PHE A 36 7.30 51.52 -29.04
CA PHE A 36 5.85 51.65 -28.93
C PHE A 36 5.32 51.23 -27.56
N ILE A 37 6.06 50.41 -26.80
CA ILE A 37 5.68 49.97 -25.46
C ILE A 37 6.14 51.03 -24.47
N THR A 38 5.26 51.96 -24.14
CA THR A 38 5.55 53.07 -23.21
C THR A 38 4.93 52.82 -21.83
N PRO A 39 5.34 53.56 -20.78
CA PRO A 39 4.69 53.48 -19.46
C PRO A 39 3.21 53.89 -19.44
N GLY A 40 2.69 54.48 -20.52
CA GLY A 40 1.26 54.74 -20.72
C GLY A 40 0.50 53.54 -21.28
N ILE A 41 1.21 52.54 -21.80
CA ILE A 41 0.65 51.29 -22.35
C ILE A 41 0.85 50.12 -21.39
N LEU A 42 2.00 50.03 -20.70
CA LEU A 42 2.29 48.97 -19.74
C LEU A 42 2.77 49.57 -18.42
N ARG A 43 2.21 49.07 -17.30
CA ARG A 43 2.72 49.31 -15.95
C ARG A 43 2.90 47.98 -15.23
N ILE A 44 4.01 47.83 -14.51
CA ILE A 44 4.31 46.67 -13.69
C ILE A 44 4.15 47.08 -12.22
N VAL A 45 3.13 46.56 -11.57
CA VAL A 45 2.86 46.78 -10.14
C VAL A 45 3.43 45.59 -9.37
N THR A 46 4.29 45.84 -8.38
CA THR A 46 4.97 44.74 -7.68
C THR A 46 5.30 45.08 -6.23
N THR A 47 5.49 44.05 -5.40
CA THR A 47 6.08 44.20 -4.05
C THR A 47 7.61 44.31 -4.07
N SER A 48 8.29 43.89 -5.15
CA SER A 48 9.75 43.91 -5.26
C SER A 48 10.23 44.46 -6.60
N VAL A 49 10.41 45.78 -6.67
CA VAL A 49 10.88 46.45 -7.90
C VAL A 49 12.27 45.98 -8.33
N ASN A 50 13.14 45.64 -7.38
CA ASN A 50 14.51 45.20 -7.71
C ASN A 50 14.53 43.84 -8.41
N GLU A 51 13.73 42.87 -7.94
CA GLU A 51 13.58 41.57 -8.60
C GLU A 51 12.97 41.72 -10.00
N MET A 52 11.96 42.59 -10.14
CA MET A 52 11.31 42.84 -11.44
C MET A 52 12.19 43.55 -12.45
N LYS A 53 13.13 44.39 -12.00
CA LYS A 53 14.16 44.96 -12.88
C LYS A 53 15.12 43.90 -13.38
N LEU A 54 15.55 42.99 -12.50
CA LEU A 54 16.42 41.88 -12.90
C LEU A 54 15.71 40.93 -13.87
N LYS A 55 14.42 40.68 -13.67
CA LYS A 55 13.61 39.79 -14.51
C LYS A 55 13.28 40.37 -15.88
N TYR A 56 12.83 41.63 -15.94
CA TYR A 56 12.24 42.21 -17.15
C TYR A 56 13.06 43.34 -17.80
N ASP A 57 14.09 43.87 -17.14
CA ASP A 57 14.98 44.90 -17.71
C ASP A 57 14.24 46.09 -18.37
N PHE A 58 13.15 46.57 -17.75
CA PHE A 58 12.50 47.81 -18.15
C PHE A 58 13.12 49.02 -17.44
N PRO A 59 12.96 50.23 -17.98
CA PRO A 59 13.24 51.46 -17.26
C PRO A 59 12.41 51.62 -15.97
N ASN A 60 12.91 52.40 -15.00
CA ASN A 60 12.29 52.61 -13.69
C ASN A 60 10.83 53.07 -13.78
N GLU A 61 10.52 53.89 -14.78
CA GLU A 61 9.21 54.46 -14.99
C GLU A 61 8.14 53.44 -15.39
N PHE A 62 8.46 52.18 -15.66
CA PHE A 62 7.45 51.13 -15.87
C PHE A 62 6.96 50.52 -14.56
N TYR A 63 7.74 50.64 -13.49
CA TYR A 63 7.47 49.96 -12.23
C TYR A 63 6.74 50.87 -11.24
N PHE A 64 5.83 50.27 -10.48
CA PHE A 64 5.19 50.87 -9.33
C PHE A 64 5.29 49.91 -8.14
N GLN A 65 5.95 50.34 -7.07
CA GLN A 65 6.06 49.54 -5.85
C GLN A 65 4.77 49.66 -5.06
N TYR A 66 4.09 48.54 -4.83
CA TYR A 66 2.84 48.50 -4.06
C TYR A 66 3.08 47.76 -2.74
N GLU A 67 3.22 48.54 -1.66
CA GLU A 67 3.47 48.02 -0.32
C GLU A 67 2.16 47.63 0.37
N CYS A 68 1.67 46.43 0.05
CA CYS A 68 0.40 45.95 0.60
C CYS A 68 0.53 45.12 1.89
N ASN A 69 1.77 44.91 2.35
CA ASN A 69 2.11 43.99 3.44
C ASN A 69 2.06 44.61 4.84
N SER A 70 1.58 45.85 4.97
CA SER A 70 1.45 46.47 6.30
C SER A 70 0.15 46.04 6.96
N ASP A 71 0.22 45.50 8.18
CA ASP A 71 -0.96 45.22 9.01
C ASP A 71 -1.67 46.50 9.46
N SER A 72 -1.03 47.66 9.30
CA SER A 72 -1.61 48.97 9.59
C SER A 72 -2.58 49.42 8.49
N GLU A 73 -3.83 49.62 8.86
CA GLU A 73 -4.88 50.20 8.01
C GLU A 73 -4.47 51.57 7.43
N GLU A 74 -3.68 52.35 8.18
CA GLU A 74 -3.16 53.65 7.74
C GLU A 74 -2.17 53.52 6.57
N HIS A 75 -1.27 52.55 6.61
CA HIS A 75 -0.35 52.27 5.51
C HIS A 75 -1.08 51.75 4.27
N LYS A 76 -2.11 50.91 4.45
CA LYS A 76 -2.98 50.46 3.35
C LYS A 76 -3.70 51.64 2.70
N ASN A 77 -4.22 52.57 3.49
CA ASN A 77 -4.88 53.78 2.99
C ASN A 77 -3.90 54.72 2.26
N LEU A 78 -2.66 54.85 2.75
CA LEU A 78 -1.63 55.65 2.09
C LEU A 78 -1.22 55.06 0.74
N ALA A 79 -0.92 53.76 0.69
CA ALA A 79 -0.61 53.05 -0.55
C ALA A 79 -1.76 53.15 -1.57
N HIS A 80 -3.01 53.11 -1.09
CA HIS A 80 -4.20 53.30 -1.92
C HIS A 80 -4.28 54.70 -2.53
N LEU A 81 -4.04 55.76 -1.74
CA LEU A 81 -4.04 57.14 -2.23
C LEU A 81 -2.90 57.37 -3.24
N GLU A 82 -1.73 56.81 -2.98
CA GLU A 82 -0.58 56.89 -3.89
C GLU A 82 -0.87 56.18 -5.22
N PHE A 83 -1.50 55.01 -5.17
CA PHE A 83 -1.95 54.31 -6.38
C PHE A 83 -2.95 55.17 -7.18
N GLN A 84 -4.00 55.69 -6.54
CA GLN A 84 -4.99 56.53 -7.23
C GLN A 84 -4.36 57.77 -7.88
N HIS A 85 -3.36 58.37 -7.23
CA HIS A 85 -2.65 59.52 -7.77
C HIS A 85 -1.84 59.16 -9.03
N ASN A 86 -1.05 58.08 -8.97
CA ASN A 86 -0.17 57.66 -10.06
C ASN A 86 -0.92 57.10 -11.27
N PHE A 87 -2.09 56.49 -11.06
CA PHE A 87 -2.87 55.85 -12.13
C PHE A 87 -4.06 56.69 -12.62
N LYS A 88 -4.22 57.94 -12.14
CA LYS A 88 -5.29 58.83 -12.59
C LYS A 88 -5.16 59.13 -14.09
N GLY A 89 -6.13 58.66 -14.89
CA GLY A 89 -6.13 58.84 -16.35
C GLY A 89 -5.20 57.90 -17.11
N PHE A 90 -4.69 56.85 -16.46
CA PHE A 90 -4.06 55.73 -17.15
C PHE A 90 -5.10 54.98 -17.99
N TYR A 91 -4.72 54.46 -19.16
CA TYR A 91 -5.60 53.69 -20.06
C TYR A 91 -4.86 52.53 -20.75
N GLY A 92 -3.74 52.10 -20.16
CA GLY A 92 -2.95 50.96 -20.61
C GLY A 92 -3.27 49.70 -19.80
N SER A 93 -2.40 48.70 -19.93
CA SER A 93 -2.51 47.42 -19.25
C SER A 93 -1.59 47.37 -18.03
N ILE A 94 -2.08 46.79 -16.95
CA ILE A 94 -1.30 46.55 -15.73
C ILE A 94 -0.95 45.07 -15.64
N LEU A 95 0.35 44.78 -15.50
CA LEU A 95 0.88 43.52 -15.00
C LEU A 95 1.08 43.67 -13.49
N ILE A 96 0.37 42.89 -12.69
CA ILE A 96 0.61 42.86 -11.25
C ILE A 96 1.45 41.63 -10.94
N GLU A 97 2.67 41.78 -10.40
CA GLU A 97 3.50 40.65 -10.00
C GLU A 97 3.91 40.72 -8.52
N PHE A 98 3.37 39.81 -7.72
CA PHE A 98 3.64 39.73 -6.28
C PHE A 98 4.69 38.67 -5.96
N PHE A 99 5.62 39.05 -5.07
CA PHE A 99 6.56 38.15 -4.41
C PHE A 99 6.24 38.16 -2.92
N ARG A 100 5.98 36.98 -2.36
CA ARG A 100 5.72 36.83 -0.93
C ARG A 100 6.29 35.52 -0.43
N GLU A 101 7.38 35.63 0.33
CA GLU A 101 8.11 34.48 0.86
C GLU A 101 7.23 33.61 1.78
N ARG A 102 6.31 34.20 2.57
CA ARG A 102 5.47 33.44 3.52
C ARG A 102 4.13 34.09 3.81
N SER A 103 3.16 33.95 2.91
CA SER A 103 1.80 34.36 3.24
C SER A 103 0.78 33.32 2.83
N SER A 104 0.10 32.82 3.85
CA SER A 104 -1.11 32.01 3.76
C SER A 104 -2.31 32.75 3.15
N THR A 105 -2.20 34.05 2.86
CA THR A 105 -3.33 34.88 2.43
C THR A 105 -2.99 35.79 1.24
N ALA A 106 -3.96 36.02 0.35
CA ALA A 106 -3.95 37.10 -0.63
C ALA A 106 -4.19 38.49 0.02
N HIS A 107 -3.76 38.68 1.27
CA HIS A 107 -3.94 39.95 1.98
C HIS A 107 -3.18 41.07 1.27
N GLY A 108 -3.89 42.12 0.86
CA GLY A 108 -3.31 43.41 0.51
C GLY A 108 -3.67 43.95 -0.88
N LEU A 109 -4.12 43.09 -1.82
CA LEU A 109 -4.54 43.58 -3.13
C LEU A 109 -5.97 44.16 -3.03
N ASN A 110 -6.09 45.48 -3.01
CA ASN A 110 -7.38 46.15 -3.07
C ASN A 110 -7.85 46.21 -4.52
N VAL A 111 -8.52 45.14 -4.97
CA VAL A 111 -8.91 44.94 -6.38
C VAL A 111 -9.78 46.06 -6.94
N GLU A 112 -10.58 46.73 -6.10
CA GLU A 112 -11.40 47.87 -6.51
C GLU A 112 -10.57 49.04 -7.05
N LEU A 113 -9.30 49.18 -6.63
CA LEU A 113 -8.38 50.19 -7.19
C LEU A 113 -8.12 50.01 -8.68
N PHE A 114 -8.18 48.77 -9.15
CA PHE A 114 -7.66 48.41 -10.45
C PHE A 114 -8.76 48.00 -11.45
N LYS A 115 -10.03 48.07 -11.03
CA LYS A 115 -11.23 47.70 -11.79
C LYS A 115 -11.25 48.12 -13.28
N PRO A 116 -10.71 49.27 -13.71
CA PRO A 116 -10.71 49.64 -15.13
C PRO A 116 -9.47 49.17 -15.91
N TYR A 117 -8.44 48.62 -15.25
CA TYR A 117 -7.07 48.58 -15.79
C TYR A 117 -6.29 47.26 -15.60
N ILE A 118 -6.77 46.30 -14.79
CA ILE A 118 -6.10 44.98 -14.71
C ILE A 118 -6.43 44.17 -15.96
N PHE A 119 -5.38 43.72 -16.63
CA PHE A 119 -5.49 42.70 -17.67
C PHE A 119 -4.86 41.38 -17.23
N GLU A 120 -3.78 41.41 -16.43
CA GLU A 120 -3.09 40.20 -15.98
C GLU A 120 -2.47 40.34 -14.57
N ILE A 121 -2.56 39.26 -13.79
CA ILE A 121 -1.94 39.15 -12.46
C ILE A 121 -1.04 37.91 -12.46
N ILE A 122 0.22 38.05 -12.04
CA ILE A 122 1.12 36.96 -11.73
C ILE A 122 1.35 36.94 -10.22
N TRP A 123 1.04 35.82 -9.57
CA TRP A 123 1.16 35.66 -8.14
C TRP A 123 2.22 34.60 -7.82
N ASN A 124 3.39 35.01 -7.35
CA ASN A 124 4.42 34.06 -6.92
C ASN A 124 4.21 33.70 -5.44
N CYS A 125 4.08 32.41 -5.15
CA CYS A 125 3.92 31.86 -3.80
C CYS A 125 4.95 30.76 -3.51
N GLU A 126 5.38 30.65 -2.25
CA GLU A 126 6.39 29.65 -1.81
C GLU A 126 5.79 28.45 -1.08
N ASP A 127 4.61 28.57 -0.44
CA ASP A 127 4.03 27.47 0.38
C ASP A 127 2.57 27.13 -0.03
N HIS A 128 1.59 27.77 0.61
CA HIS A 128 0.18 27.35 0.62
C HIS A 128 -0.76 28.49 0.21
N LEU A 129 -1.85 28.15 -0.46
CA LEU A 129 -2.99 29.04 -0.66
C LEU A 129 -4.16 28.59 0.21
N TYR A 130 -4.34 29.27 1.35
CA TYR A 130 -5.56 29.09 2.15
C TYR A 130 -6.67 29.94 1.55
N HIS A 131 -7.76 29.28 1.13
CA HIS A 131 -8.94 29.97 0.60
C HIS A 131 -9.89 30.47 1.70
N ASP A 132 -9.71 30.02 2.95
CA ASP A 132 -10.58 30.40 4.06
C ASP A 132 -10.22 31.76 4.67
N GLY A 133 -11.15 32.73 4.55
CA GLY A 133 -11.18 33.96 5.36
C GLY A 133 -10.72 35.26 4.68
N VAL A 134 -10.39 35.26 3.39
CA VAL A 134 -9.90 36.44 2.65
C VAL A 134 -10.55 36.51 1.26
N ALA A 135 -10.56 37.69 0.62
CA ALA A 135 -10.98 37.85 -0.77
C ALA A 135 -10.32 36.77 -1.64
N THR A 136 -11.12 35.78 -2.05
CA THR A 136 -10.66 34.64 -2.83
C THR A 136 -10.31 35.08 -4.25
N PHE A 137 -9.71 34.21 -5.07
CA PHE A 137 -9.50 34.57 -6.49
C PHE A 137 -10.82 34.89 -7.18
N GLU A 138 -11.92 34.27 -6.75
CA GLU A 138 -13.27 34.59 -7.18
C GLU A 138 -13.65 36.04 -6.83
N ASP A 139 -13.37 36.52 -5.62
CA ASP A 139 -13.56 37.94 -5.26
C ASP A 139 -12.74 38.86 -6.17
N ILE A 140 -11.50 38.47 -6.50
CA ILE A 140 -10.64 39.25 -7.40
C ILE A 140 -11.27 39.32 -8.79
N ILE A 141 -11.72 38.19 -9.31
CA ILE A 141 -12.30 38.08 -10.63
C ILE A 141 -13.64 38.82 -10.70
N GLU A 142 -14.51 38.65 -9.71
CA GLU A 142 -15.80 39.33 -9.60
C GLU A 142 -15.61 40.85 -9.54
N LYS A 143 -14.69 41.33 -8.71
CA LYS A 143 -14.44 42.78 -8.54
C LYS A 143 -13.73 43.40 -9.75
N ALA A 144 -12.83 42.67 -10.40
CA ALA A 144 -12.14 43.15 -11.60
C ALA A 144 -13.03 43.16 -12.85
N GLY A 145 -14.05 42.29 -12.90
CA GLY A 145 -14.97 42.17 -14.03
C GLY A 145 -14.28 41.72 -15.32
N ASN A 146 -14.88 42.06 -16.47
CA ASN A 146 -14.46 41.56 -17.80
C ASN A 146 -13.07 42.05 -18.28
N ASN A 147 -12.44 42.97 -17.55
CA ASN A 147 -11.13 43.53 -17.92
C ASN A 147 -9.99 42.57 -17.60
N LEU A 148 -10.09 41.85 -16.48
CA LEU A 148 -9.13 40.82 -16.12
C LEU A 148 -9.22 39.65 -17.10
N LYS A 149 -8.09 39.29 -17.70
CA LYS A 149 -8.00 38.23 -18.71
C LYS A 149 -7.28 36.99 -18.21
N LEU A 150 -6.31 37.15 -17.31
CA LEU A 150 -5.51 36.04 -16.80
C LEU A 150 -5.01 36.33 -15.37
N ILE A 151 -5.13 35.35 -14.49
CA ILE A 151 -4.41 35.26 -13.24
C ILE A 151 -3.53 34.02 -13.33
N THR A 152 -2.23 34.18 -13.17
CA THR A 152 -1.27 33.08 -13.09
C THR A 152 -0.71 33.00 -11.69
N VAL A 153 -0.96 31.90 -11.00
CA VAL A 153 -0.26 31.57 -9.76
C VAL A 153 0.98 30.74 -10.13
N LYS A 154 2.15 31.17 -9.66
CA LYS A 154 3.43 30.50 -9.83
C LYS A 154 3.91 29.99 -8.49
N TYR A 155 4.18 28.69 -8.41
CA TYR A 155 4.79 28.10 -7.21
C TYR A 155 6.32 28.14 -7.31
N THR A 156 6.97 28.59 -6.25
CA THR A 156 8.42 28.73 -6.15
C THR A 156 9.04 27.90 -5.02
N GLY A 157 8.21 27.15 -4.27
CA GLY A 157 8.66 26.26 -3.20
C GLY A 157 9.13 24.89 -3.68
N TYR A 158 9.55 24.05 -2.73
CA TYR A 158 10.13 22.73 -2.99
C TYR A 158 9.17 21.56 -2.70
N ASP A 159 8.07 21.82 -1.98
CA ASP A 159 7.13 20.81 -1.48
C ASP A 159 5.89 20.70 -2.39
N ASP A 160 4.91 19.89 -1.98
CA ASP A 160 3.65 19.77 -2.72
C ASP A 160 2.81 21.04 -2.57
N PHE A 161 2.25 21.54 -3.68
CA PHE A 161 1.40 22.71 -3.64
C PHE A 161 0.03 22.36 -3.09
N ILE A 162 -0.32 22.90 -1.92
CA ILE A 162 -1.59 22.60 -1.24
C ILE A 162 -2.67 23.60 -1.67
N ILE A 163 -3.80 23.06 -2.14
CA ILE A 163 -5.01 23.80 -2.48
C ILE A 163 -6.14 23.30 -1.56
N ASP A 164 -6.67 24.17 -0.71
CA ASP A 164 -7.75 23.79 0.21
C ASP A 164 -9.11 23.63 -0.47
N LYS A 165 -9.33 24.39 -1.55
CA LYS A 165 -10.56 24.35 -2.34
C LYS A 165 -10.27 24.85 -3.76
N LEU A 166 -10.70 24.08 -4.75
CA LEU A 166 -10.65 24.55 -6.14
C LEU A 166 -11.77 25.58 -6.38
N PRO A 167 -11.58 26.50 -7.34
CA PRO A 167 -12.58 27.52 -7.61
C PRO A 167 -13.85 26.94 -8.25
N ASP A 168 -15.00 27.35 -7.71
CA ASP A 168 -16.33 26.80 -8.07
C ASP A 168 -16.88 27.34 -9.40
N SER A 169 -16.41 28.48 -9.90
CA SER A 169 -17.02 29.15 -11.07
C SER A 169 -16.24 28.92 -12.37
N ILE A 170 -16.95 28.55 -13.44
CA ILE A 170 -16.40 28.38 -14.80
C ILE A 170 -15.61 29.62 -15.24
N LEU A 171 -16.13 30.82 -14.95
CA LEU A 171 -15.46 32.08 -15.25
C LEU A 171 -14.08 32.17 -14.57
N THR A 172 -13.97 31.65 -13.35
CA THR A 172 -12.68 31.59 -12.65
C THR A 172 -11.74 30.60 -13.29
N GLN A 173 -12.25 29.46 -13.76
CA GLN A 173 -11.44 28.43 -14.42
C GLN A 173 -10.86 28.88 -15.77
N GLU A 174 -11.54 29.78 -16.49
CA GLU A 174 -11.02 30.36 -17.73
C GLU A 174 -9.90 31.38 -17.50
N ILE A 175 -9.94 32.07 -16.35
CA ILE A 175 -9.06 33.20 -16.05
C ILE A 175 -7.89 32.77 -15.15
N LEU A 176 -8.07 31.78 -14.28
CA LEU A 176 -7.06 31.34 -13.31
C LEU A 176 -6.26 30.16 -13.84
N GLN A 177 -4.93 30.27 -13.76
CA GLN A 177 -4.01 29.20 -14.08
C GLN A 177 -2.91 29.09 -13.01
N TYR A 178 -2.57 27.87 -12.65
CA TYR A 178 -1.47 27.48 -11.79
C TYR A 178 -0.34 26.94 -12.67
N SER A 179 0.63 27.81 -12.97
CA SER A 179 1.75 27.47 -13.86
C SER A 179 2.97 27.02 -13.07
N ASP A 180 3.80 26.19 -13.69
CA ASP A 180 5.03 25.65 -13.11
C ASP A 180 4.78 24.75 -11.87
N ILE A 181 3.53 24.30 -11.66
CA ILE A 181 3.15 23.41 -10.54
C ILE A 181 3.06 21.97 -11.02
N GLY A 182 4.11 21.20 -10.73
CA GLY A 182 4.18 19.77 -11.06
C GLY A 182 3.46 18.86 -10.06
N LYS A 183 3.25 19.30 -8.81
CA LYS A 183 2.69 18.47 -7.74
C LYS A 183 1.65 19.27 -6.95
N VAL A 184 0.46 18.69 -6.80
CA VAL A 184 -0.65 19.34 -6.11
C VAL A 184 -1.28 18.38 -5.12
N ALA A 185 -1.54 18.86 -3.91
CA ALA A 185 -2.38 18.21 -2.93
C ALA A 185 -3.65 19.04 -2.74
N ILE A 186 -4.81 18.42 -2.95
CA ILE A 186 -6.11 19.07 -2.75
C ILE A 186 -6.75 18.51 -1.49
N GLN A 187 -6.93 19.38 -0.51
CA GLN A 187 -7.68 19.05 0.69
C GLN A 187 -9.17 19.34 0.44
N ASN A 188 -10.05 18.65 1.16
CA ASN A 188 -11.50 18.87 1.11
C ASN A 188 -12.10 18.82 -0.31
N PHE A 189 -11.60 17.92 -1.16
CA PHE A 189 -12.05 17.83 -2.54
C PHE A 189 -13.57 17.61 -2.64
N ASN A 190 -14.29 18.50 -3.34
CA ASN A 190 -15.75 18.41 -3.53
C ASN A 190 -16.15 18.73 -4.99
N GLY A 191 -16.33 17.68 -5.82
CA GLY A 191 -17.12 17.77 -7.05
C GLY A 191 -16.51 18.39 -8.31
N HIS A 192 -15.20 18.64 -8.40
CA HIS A 192 -14.59 19.18 -9.64
C HIS A 192 -14.24 18.08 -10.65
N ILE A 193 -14.40 18.32 -11.94
CA ILE A 193 -14.02 17.35 -12.97
C ILE A 193 -12.49 17.38 -13.15
N LEU A 194 -11.83 16.22 -13.30
CA LEU A 194 -10.37 16.18 -13.49
C LEU A 194 -9.91 17.05 -14.68
N SER A 195 -10.69 17.13 -15.76
CA SER A 195 -10.36 17.96 -16.93
C SER A 195 -10.29 19.45 -16.62
N GLU A 196 -11.14 19.95 -15.71
CA GLU A 196 -11.09 21.32 -15.21
C GLU A 196 -9.78 21.57 -14.45
N MET A 197 -9.34 20.59 -13.66
CA MET A 197 -8.08 20.68 -12.93
C MET A 197 -6.86 20.78 -13.84
N PHE A 198 -6.84 20.10 -14.99
CA PHE A 198 -5.73 20.25 -15.95
C PHE A 198 -5.78 21.57 -16.71
N THR A 199 -6.96 22.17 -16.85
CA THR A 199 -7.09 23.52 -17.40
C THR A 199 -6.54 24.54 -16.40
N LEU A 200 -6.85 24.34 -15.13
CA LEU A 200 -6.33 25.13 -14.02
C LEU A 200 -4.82 24.89 -13.80
N ILE A 201 -4.33 23.66 -13.95
CA ILE A 201 -2.97 23.25 -13.58
C ILE A 201 -2.32 22.47 -14.75
N PRO A 202 -1.94 23.16 -15.83
CA PRO A 202 -1.49 22.50 -17.08
C PRO A 202 -0.18 21.71 -16.95
N ASP A 203 0.65 22.01 -15.95
CA ASP A 203 1.93 21.34 -15.71
C ASP A 203 1.85 20.16 -14.72
N LEU A 204 0.64 19.80 -14.28
CA LEU A 204 0.39 18.79 -13.24
C LEU A 204 0.96 17.41 -13.61
N GLU A 205 1.94 16.95 -12.83
CA GLU A 205 2.52 15.61 -12.92
C GLU A 205 2.06 14.68 -11.79
N ARG A 206 1.76 15.22 -10.60
CA ARG A 206 1.31 14.46 -9.44
C ARG A 206 0.12 15.13 -8.78
N LEU A 207 -0.91 14.35 -8.53
CA LEU A 207 -2.14 14.80 -7.89
C LEU A 207 -2.44 13.93 -6.66
N ASN A 208 -2.48 14.54 -5.49
CA ASN A 208 -3.05 13.96 -4.28
C ASN A 208 -4.40 14.65 -4.00
N MET A 209 -5.47 13.90 -3.83
CA MET A 209 -6.79 14.41 -3.48
C MET A 209 -7.26 13.74 -2.20
N GLU A 210 -7.53 14.54 -1.17
CA GLU A 210 -8.12 14.05 0.07
C GLU A 210 -9.49 14.69 0.25
N SER A 211 -10.51 13.86 0.44
CA SER A 211 -11.79 14.36 0.96
C SER A 211 -11.62 14.78 2.42
N ALA A 212 -12.41 15.75 2.86
CA ALA A 212 -12.37 16.28 4.22
C ALA A 212 -12.36 15.13 5.24
N SER A 213 -11.34 15.09 6.09
CA SER A 213 -11.15 14.02 7.07
C SER A 213 -12.27 14.08 8.11
N TYR A 214 -13.27 13.22 8.00
CA TYR A 214 -14.14 12.91 9.14
C TYR A 214 -13.32 12.00 10.05
N GLY A 215 -12.69 12.60 11.08
CA GLY A 215 -11.69 11.92 11.91
C GLY A 215 -12.16 10.56 12.41
N ASP A 216 -11.32 9.53 12.23
CA ASP A 216 -11.24 8.13 12.70
C ASP A 216 -12.52 7.30 13.01
N ASN A 217 -13.70 7.91 13.04
CA ASN A 217 -14.99 7.29 13.35
C ASN A 217 -15.75 6.87 12.09
N ILE A 218 -15.08 6.77 10.94
CA ILE A 218 -15.64 6.36 9.63
C ILE A 218 -16.29 4.94 9.67
N LEU A 219 -16.04 4.18 10.73
CA LEU A 219 -16.68 2.87 10.97
C LEU A 219 -18.02 2.95 11.74
N GLY A 220 -18.48 4.14 12.11
CA GLY A 220 -19.75 4.40 12.79
C GLY A 220 -20.87 4.76 11.80
N ASP A 221 -22.01 4.11 11.97
CA ASP A 221 -23.15 4.09 11.05
C ASP A 221 -23.75 5.47 10.69
N ASP A 222 -24.27 5.55 9.45
CA ASP A 222 -25.20 6.57 8.94
C ASP A 222 -24.67 7.98 8.61
N LEU A 223 -23.48 8.11 7.99
CA LEU A 223 -23.25 9.29 7.15
C LEU A 223 -24.16 9.20 5.91
N ASN A 224 -24.96 10.24 5.68
CA ASN A 224 -25.82 10.35 4.51
C ASN A 224 -24.95 10.61 3.27
N ILE A 225 -24.40 9.52 2.70
CA ILE A 225 -23.38 9.47 1.63
C ILE A 225 -23.81 10.12 0.30
N ASN A 226 -25.05 10.59 0.20
CA ASN A 226 -25.59 11.14 -1.06
C ASN A 226 -25.04 12.53 -1.42
N ASP A 227 -24.31 13.21 -0.53
CA ASP A 227 -23.91 14.60 -0.74
C ASP A 227 -22.47 14.78 -1.24
N PHE A 228 -21.66 13.72 -1.32
CA PHE A 228 -20.27 13.82 -1.79
C PHE A 228 -20.18 13.48 -3.29
N ILE A 229 -19.92 14.52 -4.10
CA ILE A 229 -19.69 14.41 -5.54
C ILE A 229 -18.20 14.09 -5.74
N PHE A 230 -17.87 12.90 -6.23
CA PHE A 230 -16.50 12.57 -6.67
C PHE A 230 -16.13 13.49 -7.83
N PRO A 231 -14.84 13.70 -8.12
CA PRO A 231 -14.46 14.28 -9.40
C PRO A 231 -15.01 13.43 -10.54
N GLU A 232 -16.07 13.87 -11.22
CA GLU A 232 -16.51 13.20 -12.44
C GLU A 232 -15.30 13.17 -13.37
N ILE A 233 -14.79 11.98 -13.71
CA ILE A 233 -13.64 11.90 -14.60
C ILE A 233 -14.21 11.88 -16.01
N ASP A 234 -14.32 13.07 -16.60
CA ASP A 234 -14.93 13.23 -17.91
C ASP A 234 -14.13 12.45 -18.99
N VAL A 235 -14.87 11.88 -19.94
CA VAL A 235 -14.36 10.96 -20.99
C VAL A 235 -13.71 11.75 -22.16
N HIS A 236 -13.51 13.06 -22.00
CA HIS A 236 -13.07 14.01 -23.03
C HIS A 236 -11.58 14.44 -22.92
N PRO A 237 -11.02 15.06 -23.98
CA PRO A 237 -9.96 14.51 -24.82
C PRO A 237 -8.54 14.45 -24.20
N LEU A 238 -7.97 13.23 -24.26
CA LEU A 238 -6.56 12.76 -24.37
C LEU A 238 -5.35 13.70 -24.20
N ALA A 239 -5.42 14.98 -24.55
CA ALA A 239 -4.26 15.87 -24.55
C ALA A 239 -3.86 16.34 -23.14
N SER A 240 -4.85 16.57 -22.27
CA SER A 240 -4.65 17.22 -20.97
C SER A 240 -3.95 16.32 -19.94
N PHE A 241 -4.09 15.00 -20.03
CA PHE A 241 -3.51 14.05 -19.07
C PHE A 241 -2.08 13.60 -19.41
N ASN A 242 -1.44 14.20 -20.43
CA ASN A 242 -0.16 13.70 -20.92
C ASN A 242 1.00 13.89 -19.93
N ARG A 243 0.89 14.79 -18.96
CA ARG A 243 1.95 15.01 -17.97
C ARG A 243 1.74 14.26 -16.66
N LEU A 244 0.50 13.87 -16.37
CA LEU A 244 0.14 13.20 -15.14
C LEU A 244 0.80 11.82 -15.05
N LYS A 245 1.64 11.65 -14.02
CA LYS A 245 2.39 10.44 -13.71
C LYS A 245 1.86 9.77 -12.45
N GLU A 246 1.28 10.50 -11.50
CA GLU A 246 0.84 9.93 -10.22
C GLU A 246 -0.52 10.51 -9.80
N ILE A 247 -1.45 9.63 -9.40
CA ILE A 247 -2.71 10.00 -8.76
C ILE A 247 -2.79 9.25 -7.42
N GLU A 248 -3.06 9.98 -6.35
CA GLU A 248 -3.46 9.45 -5.06
C GLU A 248 -4.82 10.04 -4.66
N ILE A 249 -5.74 9.19 -4.22
CA ILE A 249 -7.07 9.61 -3.74
C ILE A 249 -7.27 9.01 -2.35
N GLY A 250 -7.48 9.87 -1.37
CA GLY A 250 -7.62 9.55 0.04
C GLY A 250 -9.00 9.90 0.61
N ASN A 251 -9.46 9.09 1.57
CA ASN A 251 -10.61 9.39 2.43
C ASN A 251 -11.95 9.63 1.70
N TYR A 252 -12.07 9.15 0.45
CA TYR A 252 -13.26 9.39 -0.34
C TYR A 252 -14.36 8.35 -0.09
N LEU A 253 -15.57 8.78 0.30
CA LEU A 253 -16.65 7.89 0.73
C LEU A 253 -17.93 8.04 -0.11
N ASN A 254 -18.03 7.33 -1.23
CA ASN A 254 -19.25 7.20 -2.01
C ASN A 254 -19.34 5.82 -2.70
N ASN A 255 -20.08 4.91 -2.08
CA ASN A 255 -20.25 3.53 -2.56
C ASN A 255 -21.13 3.37 -3.80
N ARG A 256 -21.68 4.45 -4.35
CA ARG A 256 -22.36 4.45 -5.65
C ARG A 256 -21.44 4.93 -6.76
N TYR A 257 -20.25 5.41 -6.42
CA TYR A 257 -19.35 6.00 -7.38
C TYR A 257 -18.58 4.96 -8.18
N GLU A 258 -18.62 5.07 -9.50
CA GLU A 258 -17.99 4.15 -10.45
C GLU A 258 -16.85 4.86 -11.18
N LEU A 259 -15.61 4.39 -10.98
CA LEU A 259 -14.45 4.82 -11.74
C LEU A 259 -14.40 4.07 -13.06
N SER A 260 -15.12 4.54 -14.08
CA SER A 260 -15.21 3.85 -15.38
C SER A 260 -14.60 4.63 -16.55
N ASN A 261 -14.13 3.89 -17.56
CA ASN A 261 -13.70 4.43 -18.87
C ASN A 261 -12.52 5.42 -18.84
N LEU A 262 -11.58 5.19 -17.92
CA LEU A 262 -10.44 6.08 -17.71
C LEU A 262 -9.29 5.74 -18.63
N TYR A 263 -8.69 6.75 -19.29
CA TYR A 263 -7.47 6.61 -20.06
C TYR A 263 -6.38 7.56 -19.58
N PHE A 264 -5.33 7.01 -18.97
CA PHE A 264 -4.17 7.77 -18.52
C PHE A 264 -2.88 7.29 -19.21
N PRO A 265 -2.47 7.93 -20.32
CA PRO A 265 -1.38 7.42 -21.16
C PRO A 265 -0.01 7.39 -20.47
N ASN A 266 0.20 8.29 -19.50
CA ASN A 266 1.48 8.50 -18.84
C ASN A 266 1.48 8.24 -17.33
N LEU A 267 0.34 7.81 -16.78
CA LEU A 267 0.22 7.46 -15.36
C LEU A 267 1.11 6.26 -15.04
N GLN A 268 1.94 6.40 -14.01
CA GLN A 268 2.91 5.42 -13.51
C GLN A 268 2.49 4.86 -12.16
N LYS A 269 1.78 5.64 -11.33
CA LYS A 269 1.26 5.21 -10.04
C LYS A 269 -0.19 5.65 -9.86
N PHE A 270 -1.04 4.73 -9.40
CA PHE A 270 -2.41 5.03 -8.99
C PHE A 270 -2.66 4.44 -7.61
N THR A 271 -3.07 5.26 -6.66
CA THR A 271 -3.33 4.83 -5.28
C THR A 271 -4.69 5.31 -4.80
N LEU A 272 -5.47 4.41 -4.21
CA LEU A 272 -6.68 4.71 -3.44
C LEU A 272 -6.44 4.37 -1.98
N LYS A 273 -6.69 5.29 -1.04
CA LYS A 273 -6.49 5.09 0.40
C LYS A 273 -7.75 5.42 1.18
N HIS A 274 -8.19 4.52 2.04
CA HIS A 274 -9.35 4.77 2.93
C HIS A 274 -10.61 5.19 2.14
N CYS A 275 -10.78 4.66 0.93
CA CYS A 275 -11.90 5.00 0.07
C CYS A 275 -13.07 4.02 0.25
N SER A 276 -14.28 4.45 -0.05
CA SER A 276 -15.41 3.58 -0.36
C SER A 276 -15.98 3.98 -1.71
N ILE A 277 -15.80 3.15 -2.72
CA ILE A 277 -16.30 3.36 -4.08
C ILE A 277 -17.00 2.10 -4.58
N HIS A 278 -17.94 2.24 -5.53
CA HIS A 278 -18.65 1.10 -6.11
C HIS A 278 -17.69 0.22 -6.91
N SER A 279 -17.17 0.76 -8.00
CA SER A 279 -16.40 -0.01 -8.97
C SER A 279 -15.23 0.75 -9.58
N ILE A 280 -14.27 0.00 -10.12
CA ILE A 280 -13.21 0.48 -11.02
C ILE A 280 -13.26 -0.36 -12.29
N GLU A 281 -13.60 0.26 -13.41
CA GLU A 281 -13.89 -0.44 -14.66
C GLU A 281 -13.22 0.21 -15.86
N ASN A 282 -12.78 -0.59 -16.83
CA ASN A 282 -12.26 -0.10 -18.12
C ASN A 282 -11.09 0.91 -17.99
N LEU A 283 -10.26 0.78 -16.95
CA LEU A 283 -9.04 1.59 -16.78
C LEU A 283 -7.97 1.16 -17.79
N LYS A 284 -7.55 2.11 -18.62
CA LYS A 284 -6.45 1.96 -19.57
C LYS A 284 -5.31 2.90 -19.19
N ALA A 285 -4.25 2.31 -18.62
CA ALA A 285 -3.07 3.06 -18.20
C ALA A 285 -1.81 2.30 -18.63
N PRO A 286 -1.37 2.44 -19.90
CA PRO A 286 -0.35 1.58 -20.49
C PRO A 286 1.03 1.70 -19.83
N LYS A 287 1.31 2.81 -19.12
CA LYS A 287 2.56 3.04 -18.38
C LYS A 287 2.43 2.85 -16.87
N LEU A 288 1.27 2.40 -16.38
CA LEU A 288 1.03 2.21 -14.95
C LEU A 288 1.92 1.09 -14.45
N LYS A 289 2.79 1.39 -13.48
CA LYS A 289 3.69 0.42 -12.85
C LYS A 289 3.17 -0.07 -11.51
N ILE A 290 2.52 0.81 -10.76
CA ILE A 290 2.02 0.53 -9.42
C ILE A 290 0.54 0.87 -9.35
N PHE A 291 -0.28 -0.11 -8.98
CA PHE A 291 -1.69 0.10 -8.65
C PHE A 291 -1.97 -0.41 -7.24
N GLU A 292 -2.31 0.52 -6.35
CA GLU A 292 -2.52 0.25 -4.92
C GLU A 292 -3.91 0.66 -4.46
N ILE A 293 -4.57 -0.22 -3.72
CA ILE A 293 -5.79 0.06 -2.98
C ILE A 293 -5.49 -0.26 -1.52
N GLN A 294 -5.60 0.72 -0.64
CA GLN A 294 -5.22 0.60 0.76
C GLN A 294 -6.44 0.84 1.64
N TRP A 295 -6.79 -0.13 2.48
CA TRP A 295 -7.84 -0.01 3.49
C TRP A 295 -9.16 0.54 2.95
N SER A 296 -9.57 0.09 1.77
CA SER A 296 -10.72 0.65 1.05
C SER A 296 -11.84 -0.36 0.85
N ALA A 297 -13.08 0.10 0.79
CA ALA A 297 -14.26 -0.71 0.47
C ALA A 297 -14.60 -0.51 -1.02
N ILE A 298 -14.19 -1.49 -1.84
CA ILE A 298 -14.47 -1.53 -3.29
C ILE A 298 -15.25 -2.80 -3.57
N PHE A 299 -16.26 -2.73 -4.44
CA PHE A 299 -17.12 -3.88 -4.75
C PHE A 299 -16.71 -4.55 -6.04
N ILE A 300 -16.33 -3.80 -7.07
CA ILE A 300 -16.00 -4.35 -8.38
C ILE A 300 -14.70 -3.76 -8.91
N ILE A 301 -13.80 -4.62 -9.41
CA ILE A 301 -12.66 -4.22 -10.22
C ILE A 301 -12.69 -5.05 -11.50
N SER A 302 -12.96 -4.43 -12.65
CA SER A 302 -13.14 -5.17 -13.89
C SER A 302 -12.49 -4.52 -15.12
N CYS A 303 -12.18 -5.34 -16.12
CA CYS A 303 -11.81 -4.89 -17.47
C CYS A 303 -10.60 -3.94 -17.52
N LEU A 304 -9.56 -4.21 -16.71
CA LEU A 304 -8.36 -3.38 -16.68
C LEU A 304 -7.27 -3.89 -17.65
N GLU A 305 -6.72 -2.99 -18.47
CA GLU A 305 -5.62 -3.28 -19.40
C GLU A 305 -4.36 -2.50 -18.99
N LEU A 306 -3.49 -3.15 -18.23
CA LEU A 306 -2.38 -2.53 -17.50
C LEU A 306 -1.04 -3.13 -17.92
N HIS A 307 -0.59 -2.80 -19.14
CA HIS A 307 0.54 -3.49 -19.80
C HIS A 307 1.91 -3.38 -19.12
N SER A 308 2.15 -2.32 -18.34
CA SER A 308 3.43 -2.06 -17.66
C SER A 308 3.35 -2.23 -16.14
N LEU A 309 2.26 -2.83 -15.64
CA LEU A 309 2.03 -2.97 -14.20
C LEU A 309 3.02 -3.96 -13.64
N ASP A 310 3.84 -3.54 -12.67
CA ASP A 310 4.82 -4.36 -11.97
C ASP A 310 4.19 -4.93 -10.68
N VAL A 311 3.40 -4.10 -9.98
CA VAL A 311 2.78 -4.42 -8.68
C VAL A 311 1.29 -4.06 -8.67
N LEU A 312 0.47 -5.02 -8.23
CA LEU A 312 -0.96 -4.84 -7.94
C LEU A 312 -1.22 -5.24 -6.49
N SER A 313 -1.49 -4.27 -5.61
CA SER A 313 -1.73 -4.51 -4.20
C SER A 313 -3.08 -3.94 -3.76
N ILE A 314 -3.96 -4.80 -3.29
CA ILE A 314 -5.33 -4.48 -2.93
C ILE A 314 -5.57 -4.91 -1.49
N HIS A 315 -5.90 -3.96 -0.62
CA HIS A 315 -6.26 -4.18 0.77
C HIS A 315 -7.70 -3.70 1.00
N LEU A 316 -8.62 -4.66 1.06
CA LEU A 316 -10.05 -4.42 1.20
C LEU A 316 -10.49 -4.44 2.67
N ILE A 317 -11.38 -3.52 3.03
CA ILE A 317 -12.07 -3.56 4.32
C ILE A 317 -13.53 -3.97 4.14
N ALA A 318 -14.03 -4.84 5.02
CA ALA A 318 -15.45 -5.14 5.09
C ALA A 318 -16.22 -3.89 5.50
N ARG A 319 -17.31 -3.61 4.79
CA ARG A 319 -18.26 -2.57 5.20
C ARG A 319 -19.36 -3.22 6.05
N LYS A 320 -19.59 -2.70 7.26
CA LYS A 320 -20.78 -3.05 8.06
C LYS A 320 -22.00 -2.41 7.40
N GLN A 321 -23.03 -3.20 7.10
CA GLN A 321 -24.36 -2.65 6.77
C GLN A 321 -25.02 -2.24 8.09
N SER A 322 -25.55 -1.02 8.16
CA SER A 322 -25.86 -0.38 9.44
C SER A 322 -27.06 -0.96 10.19
N THR A 323 -28.02 -1.64 9.57
CA THR A 323 -29.32 -1.83 10.28
C THR A 323 -30.20 -3.01 9.90
N THR A 324 -29.95 -3.74 8.81
CA THR A 324 -30.94 -4.72 8.32
C THR A 324 -30.87 -6.11 8.95
N GLY A 325 -29.87 -6.41 9.78
CA GLY A 325 -29.72 -7.73 10.42
C GLY A 325 -29.39 -8.87 9.46
N ASP A 326 -29.55 -8.66 8.15
CA ASP A 326 -29.07 -9.53 7.09
C ASP A 326 -27.58 -9.27 6.87
N SER A 327 -26.75 -10.18 7.36
CA SER A 327 -25.29 -10.16 7.24
C SER A 327 -24.79 -10.47 5.82
N HIS A 328 -25.55 -10.12 4.77
CA HIS A 328 -25.08 -10.22 3.38
C HIS A 328 -24.05 -9.11 3.15
N SER A 329 -22.87 -9.32 3.75
CA SER A 329 -21.66 -8.58 3.44
C SER A 329 -21.47 -8.60 1.94
N TYR A 330 -21.34 -7.43 1.36
CA TYR A 330 -21.12 -7.30 -0.07
C TYR A 330 -19.91 -8.14 -0.51
N GLU A 331 -20.11 -8.81 -1.63
CA GLU A 331 -19.08 -9.61 -2.29
C GLU A 331 -18.22 -8.73 -3.19
N PHE A 332 -16.90 -8.84 -3.03
CA PHE A 332 -15.95 -8.24 -3.92
C PHE A 332 -15.78 -9.09 -5.20
N ILE A 333 -15.83 -8.43 -6.35
CA ILE A 333 -15.68 -9.03 -7.68
C ILE A 333 -14.44 -8.44 -8.35
N MET A 334 -13.54 -9.31 -8.79
CA MET A 334 -12.38 -8.97 -9.60
C MET A 334 -12.37 -9.80 -10.88
N GLU A 335 -12.42 -9.16 -12.04
CA GLU A 335 -12.43 -9.90 -13.30
C GLU A 335 -11.80 -9.20 -14.51
N TYR A 336 -11.35 -9.98 -15.48
CA TYR A 336 -10.83 -9.49 -16.76
C TYR A 336 -9.64 -8.51 -16.65
N ILE A 337 -8.76 -8.72 -15.66
CA ILE A 337 -7.55 -7.92 -15.48
C ILE A 337 -6.40 -8.53 -16.30
N LYS A 338 -5.76 -7.70 -17.13
CA LYS A 338 -4.63 -8.14 -17.97
C LYS A 338 -3.40 -7.28 -17.70
N SER A 339 -2.30 -7.92 -17.33
CA SER A 339 -0.96 -7.31 -17.29
C SER A 339 0.09 -8.32 -17.74
N LYS A 340 0.91 -7.93 -18.72
CA LYS A 340 2.00 -8.80 -19.22
C LYS A 340 3.27 -8.71 -18.38
N SER A 341 3.38 -7.68 -17.53
CA SER A 341 4.58 -7.38 -16.74
C SER A 341 4.38 -7.61 -15.24
N LEU A 342 3.16 -7.90 -14.78
CA LEU A 342 2.86 -8.01 -13.35
C LEU A 342 3.69 -9.12 -12.72
N LYS A 343 4.49 -8.76 -11.72
CA LYS A 343 5.36 -9.68 -10.97
C LYS A 343 4.78 -10.04 -9.61
N ASP A 344 4.19 -9.05 -8.94
CA ASP A 344 3.68 -9.17 -7.58
C ASP A 344 2.19 -8.84 -7.51
N PHE A 345 1.38 -9.84 -7.12
CA PHE A 345 -0.04 -9.70 -6.89
C PHE A 345 -0.38 -9.92 -5.43
N ASN A 346 -1.02 -8.95 -4.79
CA ASN A 346 -1.48 -9.06 -3.41
C ASN A 346 -2.94 -8.62 -3.28
N LEU A 347 -3.81 -9.52 -2.85
CA LEU A 347 -5.21 -9.26 -2.52
C LEU A 347 -5.42 -9.66 -1.06
N THR A 348 -5.56 -8.67 -0.19
CA THR A 348 -5.79 -8.87 1.24
C THR A 348 -7.08 -8.19 1.64
N GLY A 349 -7.76 -8.70 2.66
CA GLY A 349 -8.84 -7.94 3.25
C GLY A 349 -9.72 -8.70 4.21
N SER A 350 -10.60 -7.94 4.85
CA SER A 350 -11.68 -8.47 5.68
C SER A 350 -13.00 -8.63 4.94
N ALA A 351 -13.10 -8.11 3.71
CA ALA A 351 -14.27 -8.24 2.85
C ALA A 351 -14.42 -9.67 2.32
N ILE A 352 -15.67 -10.09 2.06
CA ILE A 352 -15.91 -11.35 1.35
C ILE A 352 -15.46 -11.18 -0.10
N ILE A 353 -14.57 -12.05 -0.54
CA ILE A 353 -14.13 -12.12 -1.93
C ILE A 353 -15.07 -13.10 -2.65
N GLY A 354 -16.00 -12.57 -3.44
CA GLY A 354 -16.99 -13.38 -4.15
C GLY A 354 -16.40 -13.99 -5.42
N ILE A 355 -16.06 -13.14 -6.39
CA ILE A 355 -15.60 -13.57 -7.72
C ILE A 355 -14.17 -13.08 -7.99
N VAL A 356 -13.27 -13.98 -8.38
CA VAL A 356 -11.93 -13.65 -8.88
C VAL A 356 -11.63 -14.52 -10.10
N GLN A 357 -11.78 -13.96 -11.31
CA GLN A 357 -11.71 -14.75 -12.55
C GLN A 357 -11.07 -13.99 -13.72
N ASN A 358 -10.70 -14.72 -14.78
CA ASN A 358 -10.21 -14.13 -16.03
C ASN A 358 -9.01 -13.19 -15.87
N LEU A 359 -8.10 -13.51 -14.93
CA LEU A 359 -6.85 -12.76 -14.75
C LEU A 359 -5.78 -13.31 -15.71
N TYR A 360 -5.01 -12.40 -16.34
CA TYR A 360 -3.95 -12.76 -17.27
C TYR A 360 -2.63 -12.08 -16.87
N PHE A 361 -1.79 -12.82 -16.14
CA PHE A 361 -0.52 -12.37 -15.57
C PHE A 361 0.65 -13.32 -15.92
N PRO A 362 1.08 -13.41 -17.19
CA PRO A 362 2.12 -14.36 -17.61
C PRO A 362 3.50 -14.15 -16.97
N ALA A 363 3.79 -12.96 -16.45
CA ALA A 363 5.04 -12.64 -15.77
C ALA A 363 4.96 -12.75 -14.23
N LEU A 364 3.85 -13.26 -13.67
CA LEU A 364 3.63 -13.30 -12.23
C LEU A 364 4.63 -14.23 -11.55
N GLU A 365 5.40 -13.69 -10.60
CA GLU A 365 6.41 -14.41 -9.81
C GLU A 365 5.88 -14.71 -8.40
N SER A 366 5.04 -13.82 -7.85
CA SER A 366 4.51 -13.92 -6.48
C SER A 366 3.02 -13.54 -6.42
N ALA A 367 2.25 -14.36 -5.71
CA ALA A 367 0.83 -14.12 -5.46
C ALA A 367 0.44 -14.35 -4.00
N SER A 368 -0.32 -13.43 -3.43
CA SER A 368 -0.88 -13.52 -2.09
C SER A 368 -2.36 -13.17 -2.10
N ILE A 369 -3.20 -14.09 -1.64
CA ILE A 369 -4.64 -13.88 -1.43
C ILE A 369 -4.98 -14.21 0.02
N ILE A 370 -5.40 -13.20 0.78
CA ILE A 370 -5.68 -13.30 2.22
C ILE A 370 -7.08 -12.74 2.48
N SER A 371 -8.01 -13.62 2.81
CA SER A 371 -9.30 -13.26 3.38
C SER A 371 -9.30 -13.51 4.89
N SER A 372 -9.66 -12.48 5.65
CA SER A 372 -9.87 -12.57 7.10
C SER A 372 -11.35 -12.54 7.50
N SER A 373 -12.27 -12.71 6.54
CA SER A 373 -13.70 -12.76 6.85
C SER A 373 -13.99 -13.96 7.75
N LYS A 374 -14.78 -13.75 8.81
CA LYS A 374 -15.22 -14.83 9.72
C LYS A 374 -16.15 -15.83 9.03
N TYR A 375 -16.89 -15.34 8.04
CA TYR A 375 -17.53 -16.19 7.06
C TYR A 375 -16.39 -16.69 6.20
N GLU A 376 -16.13 -18.00 6.22
CA GLU A 376 -15.18 -18.63 5.29
C GLU A 376 -15.37 -17.96 3.95
N GLY A 377 -14.31 -17.30 3.46
CA GLY A 377 -14.39 -16.50 2.25
C GLY A 377 -14.98 -17.40 1.18
N TYR A 378 -16.26 -17.18 0.88
CA TYR A 378 -16.98 -17.89 -0.16
C TYR A 378 -16.40 -17.32 -1.45
N PHE A 379 -15.18 -17.73 -1.78
CA PHE A 379 -14.75 -17.82 -3.16
C PHE A 379 -15.80 -18.72 -3.76
N GLY A 380 -16.79 -18.11 -4.42
CA GLY A 380 -17.93 -18.83 -4.97
C GLY A 380 -17.44 -20.06 -5.71
N THR A 381 -18.18 -21.17 -5.57
CA THR A 381 -17.91 -22.44 -6.25
C THR A 381 -17.80 -22.30 -7.77
N ASP A 382 -18.24 -21.16 -8.31
CA ASP A 382 -18.22 -20.79 -9.72
C ASP A 382 -16.95 -20.05 -10.16
N ASN A 383 -15.99 -19.83 -9.26
CA ASN A 383 -14.74 -19.16 -9.61
C ASN A 383 -13.88 -19.99 -10.56
N VAL A 384 -13.55 -19.40 -11.71
CA VAL A 384 -12.55 -19.91 -12.66
C VAL A 384 -11.15 -19.64 -12.10
N GLU A 385 -10.24 -20.58 -12.30
CA GLU A 385 -8.88 -20.57 -11.77
C GLU A 385 -8.16 -19.22 -11.98
N PRO A 386 -7.92 -18.42 -10.92
CA PRO A 386 -7.44 -17.03 -11.05
C PRO A 386 -6.02 -16.95 -11.60
N PHE A 387 -5.26 -18.05 -11.55
CA PHE A 387 -3.86 -18.06 -11.96
C PHE A 387 -3.61 -18.82 -13.25
N ILE A 388 -4.61 -19.17 -14.08
CA ILE A 388 -4.48 -20.17 -15.16
C ILE A 388 -3.31 -19.94 -16.15
N ASN A 389 -2.81 -18.70 -16.29
CA ASN A 389 -1.70 -18.33 -17.17
C ASN A 389 -0.42 -17.90 -16.44
N CYS A 390 -0.26 -18.21 -15.16
CA CYS A 390 0.86 -17.76 -14.33
C CYS A 390 1.98 -18.82 -14.23
N ASP A 391 2.59 -19.19 -15.36
CA ASP A 391 3.60 -20.25 -15.41
C ASP A 391 4.91 -19.91 -14.68
N ASN A 392 5.16 -18.63 -14.37
CA ASN A 392 6.34 -18.17 -13.65
C ASN A 392 6.13 -18.03 -12.12
N LEU A 393 4.96 -18.43 -11.61
CA LEU A 393 4.61 -18.24 -10.21
C LEU A 393 5.50 -19.09 -9.30
N GLU A 394 6.40 -18.47 -8.53
CA GLU A 394 7.33 -19.15 -7.62
C GLU A 394 6.84 -19.16 -6.17
N TYR A 395 6.10 -18.13 -5.76
CA TYR A 395 5.56 -17.99 -4.41
C TYR A 395 4.05 -17.83 -4.44
N LEU A 396 3.33 -18.69 -3.72
CA LEU A 396 1.88 -18.63 -3.57
C LEU A 396 1.47 -18.65 -2.10
N ARG A 397 0.72 -17.64 -1.69
CA ARG A 397 0.15 -17.51 -0.34
C ARG A 397 -1.37 -17.44 -0.41
N LEU A 398 -2.05 -18.40 0.22
CA LEU A 398 -3.50 -18.43 0.35
C LEU A 398 -3.87 -18.50 1.82
N SER A 399 -4.71 -17.58 2.30
CA SER A 399 -5.17 -17.56 3.69
C SER A 399 -6.67 -17.29 3.72
N GLY A 400 -7.47 -18.24 4.21
CA GLY A 400 -8.93 -18.18 4.15
C GLY A 400 -9.50 -18.34 2.74
N CYS A 401 -8.69 -18.84 1.80
CA CYS A 401 -9.00 -18.89 0.36
C CYS A 401 -8.44 -20.16 -0.30
N THR A 402 -8.24 -21.24 0.47
CA THR A 402 -7.65 -22.50 -0.03
C THR A 402 -8.51 -23.18 -1.10
N ASN A 403 -9.80 -22.85 -1.16
CA ASN A 403 -10.74 -23.27 -2.21
C ASN A 403 -10.28 -22.94 -3.63
N ILE A 404 -9.40 -21.95 -3.83
CA ILE A 404 -8.79 -21.64 -5.13
C ILE A 404 -8.05 -22.86 -5.72
N LEU A 405 -7.54 -23.74 -4.87
CA LEU A 405 -6.84 -24.94 -5.29
C LEU A 405 -7.79 -26.09 -5.68
N LYS A 406 -9.12 -25.93 -5.58
CA LYS A 406 -10.12 -26.95 -5.98
C LYS A 406 -10.20 -27.18 -7.49
N LEU A 407 -9.45 -26.45 -8.32
CA LEU A 407 -9.43 -26.67 -9.76
C LEU A 407 -8.17 -27.44 -10.17
N PRO A 408 -8.27 -28.52 -10.97
CA PRO A 408 -7.12 -29.38 -11.23
C PRO A 408 -6.06 -28.64 -12.03
N ARG A 409 -4.88 -28.45 -11.44
CA ARG A 409 -3.77 -27.76 -12.09
C ARG A 409 -2.41 -28.17 -11.55
N GLU A 410 -1.41 -28.09 -12.40
CA GLU A 410 -0.01 -28.32 -12.04
C GLU A 410 0.73 -26.98 -11.98
N TYR A 411 1.14 -26.61 -10.77
CA TYR A 411 1.91 -25.40 -10.50
C TYR A 411 3.41 -25.71 -10.63
N GLN A 412 3.89 -25.79 -11.87
CA GLN A 412 5.26 -26.21 -12.20
C GLN A 412 6.34 -25.35 -11.51
N SER A 413 6.13 -24.04 -11.40
CA SER A 413 7.18 -23.12 -10.91
C SER A 413 7.12 -22.81 -9.43
N VAL A 414 6.04 -23.20 -8.73
CA VAL A 414 5.84 -22.84 -7.31
C VAL A 414 6.85 -23.61 -6.45
N LYS A 415 7.75 -22.86 -5.82
CA LYS A 415 8.75 -23.36 -4.86
C LYS A 415 8.32 -23.16 -3.42
N THR A 416 7.50 -22.14 -3.15
CA THR A 416 7.03 -21.82 -1.80
C THR A 416 5.51 -21.69 -1.79
N LEU A 417 4.87 -22.49 -0.93
CA LEU A 417 3.44 -22.49 -0.72
C LEU A 417 3.10 -22.20 0.74
N TYR A 418 2.29 -21.17 0.97
CA TYR A 418 1.72 -20.88 2.27
C TYR A 418 0.20 -21.05 2.20
N LEU A 419 -0.33 -21.94 3.03
CA LEU A 419 -1.76 -22.15 3.19
C LEU A 419 -2.17 -21.84 4.63
N SER A 420 -3.26 -21.10 4.80
CA SER A 420 -3.85 -20.91 6.12
C SER A 420 -5.37 -20.98 6.06
N GLY A 421 -6.00 -21.71 6.97
CA GLY A 421 -7.45 -21.64 7.18
C GLY A 421 -7.86 -20.43 8.01
N THR A 422 -9.15 -20.10 7.98
CA THR A 422 -9.78 -19.17 8.92
C THR A 422 -10.06 -19.93 10.22
N TYR A 423 -9.42 -19.53 11.32
CA TYR A 423 -9.80 -20.03 12.65
C TYR A 423 -11.22 -19.56 12.97
N TYR A 424 -11.97 -20.34 13.78
CA TYR A 424 -13.30 -20.08 14.35
C TYR A 424 -14.49 -20.72 13.62
N ASN A 425 -14.79 -21.99 13.93
CA ASN A 425 -15.91 -22.35 14.81
C ASN A 425 -16.01 -23.88 14.97
N ASP A 426 -16.38 -24.33 16.17
CA ASP A 426 -16.68 -25.73 16.53
C ASP A 426 -17.86 -26.34 15.73
N ASP A 427 -18.54 -25.54 14.93
CA ASP A 427 -19.60 -26.01 14.04
C ASP A 427 -18.98 -26.45 12.71
N LYS A 428 -18.77 -27.76 12.63
CA LYS A 428 -18.38 -28.54 11.45
C LYS A 428 -19.25 -28.19 10.23
N SER A 429 -18.97 -27.11 9.51
CA SER A 429 -19.33 -27.01 8.10
C SER A 429 -18.23 -27.65 7.28
N SER A 430 -18.05 -28.96 7.44
CA SER A 430 -17.26 -29.79 6.53
C SER A 430 -18.04 -29.86 5.20
N GLU A 431 -17.97 -28.80 4.38
CA GLU A 431 -18.26 -28.98 2.97
C GLU A 431 -17.17 -29.90 2.42
N ALA A 432 -17.53 -31.17 2.26
CA ALA A 432 -16.66 -32.23 1.79
C ALA A 432 -15.89 -31.76 0.55
N PHE A 433 -14.56 -31.68 0.66
CA PHE A 433 -13.69 -31.42 -0.47
C PHE A 433 -13.87 -32.56 -1.47
N THR A 434 -14.23 -32.21 -2.70
CA THR A 434 -14.13 -33.19 -3.78
C THR A 434 -12.64 -33.32 -4.14
N PRO A 435 -12.11 -34.54 -4.30
CA PRO A 435 -10.69 -34.75 -4.54
C PRO A 435 -10.34 -34.20 -5.93
N VAL A 436 -9.69 -33.05 -5.95
CA VAL A 436 -9.22 -32.40 -7.17
C VAL A 436 -7.69 -32.36 -7.19
N ARG A 437 -7.11 -32.83 -8.29
CA ARG A 437 -5.67 -33.02 -8.50
C ARG A 437 -4.95 -31.71 -8.78
N THR A 438 -4.70 -30.93 -7.74
CA THR A 438 -3.72 -29.84 -7.80
C THR A 438 -2.36 -30.35 -7.36
N SER A 439 -1.30 -30.02 -8.10
CA SER A 439 0.05 -30.52 -7.82
C SER A 439 1.13 -29.44 -7.91
N PHE A 440 2.20 -29.65 -7.15
CA PHE A 440 3.33 -28.73 -6.99
C PHE A 440 4.67 -29.51 -7.09
N PRO A 441 5.05 -29.97 -8.29
CA PRO A 441 6.18 -30.88 -8.48
C PRO A 441 7.55 -30.31 -8.06
N ASN A 442 7.69 -28.99 -8.05
CA ASN A 442 8.91 -28.29 -7.63
C ASN A 442 8.78 -27.60 -6.26
N LEU A 443 7.78 -27.98 -5.46
CA LEU A 443 7.59 -27.41 -4.12
C LEU A 443 8.80 -27.73 -3.24
N GLU A 444 9.41 -26.69 -2.67
CA GLU A 444 10.55 -26.79 -1.76
C GLU A 444 10.12 -26.45 -0.32
N ASN A 445 9.30 -25.41 -0.15
CA ASN A 445 8.88 -24.91 1.14
C ASN A 445 7.35 -24.95 1.26
N LEU A 446 6.84 -25.66 2.27
CA LEU A 446 5.42 -25.72 2.57
C LEU A 446 5.15 -25.23 4.00
N LYS A 447 4.24 -24.28 4.11
CA LYS A 447 3.71 -23.83 5.39
C LYS A 447 2.20 -23.96 5.40
N MET A 448 1.68 -24.75 6.32
CA MET A 448 0.25 -24.92 6.55
C MET A 448 -0.10 -24.44 7.96
N LYS A 449 -1.18 -23.69 8.07
CA LYS A 449 -1.64 -23.16 9.34
C LYS A 449 -3.16 -23.26 9.47
N ASN A 450 -3.67 -23.75 10.59
CA ASN A 450 -5.10 -23.76 10.89
C ASN A 450 -5.93 -24.53 9.84
N LEU A 451 -5.46 -25.71 9.43
CA LEU A 451 -6.09 -26.54 8.41
C LEU A 451 -6.31 -27.95 8.93
N GLU A 452 -7.53 -28.46 8.88
CA GLU A 452 -7.78 -29.88 9.16
C GLU A 452 -7.22 -30.72 8.01
N LEU A 453 -6.33 -31.66 8.34
CA LEU A 453 -5.69 -32.57 7.39
C LEU A 453 -6.41 -33.91 7.46
N ASP A 454 -7.62 -33.99 6.89
CA ASP A 454 -8.35 -35.25 6.75
C ASP A 454 -7.93 -36.04 5.50
N GLU A 455 -8.30 -37.32 5.43
CA GLU A 455 -7.89 -38.25 4.34
C GLU A 455 -8.56 -37.96 2.97
N HIS A 456 -9.33 -36.88 2.86
CA HIS A 456 -10.09 -36.55 1.64
C HIS A 456 -9.82 -35.13 1.13
N ASP A 457 -9.01 -34.35 1.83
CA ASP A 457 -8.75 -32.96 1.51
C ASP A 457 -7.52 -32.76 0.60
N ILE A 458 -7.50 -31.61 -0.09
CA ILE A 458 -6.40 -31.14 -0.93
C ILE A 458 -5.08 -31.05 -0.18
N THR A 459 -5.14 -30.84 1.13
CA THR A 459 -3.99 -30.73 2.00
C THR A 459 -3.24 -32.07 2.12
N GLU A 460 -3.95 -33.20 2.20
CA GLU A 460 -3.32 -34.53 2.12
C GLU A 460 -2.68 -34.77 0.74
N GLN A 461 -3.34 -34.36 -0.35
CA GLN A 461 -2.74 -34.50 -1.69
C GLN A 461 -1.43 -33.72 -1.82
N ILE A 462 -1.37 -32.52 -1.25
CA ILE A 462 -0.16 -31.68 -1.24
C ILE A 462 0.96 -32.31 -0.40
N LEU A 463 0.62 -33.00 0.70
CA LEU A 463 1.59 -33.70 1.52
C LEU A 463 2.03 -35.02 0.87
N THR A 464 1.15 -35.75 0.20
CA THR A 464 1.43 -37.09 -0.35
C THR A 464 2.01 -37.09 -1.77
N GLN A 465 1.97 -35.96 -2.47
CA GLN A 465 2.57 -35.85 -3.80
C GLN A 465 4.10 -35.93 -3.76
N PRO A 466 4.75 -36.49 -4.80
CA PRO A 466 6.19 -36.34 -4.99
C PRO A 466 6.55 -34.87 -5.18
N SER A 467 7.50 -34.36 -4.41
CA SER A 467 7.97 -32.99 -4.51
C SER A 467 9.44 -32.87 -4.12
N LYS A 468 10.00 -31.65 -4.23
CA LYS A 468 11.35 -31.32 -3.77
C LYS A 468 11.34 -30.77 -2.34
N LEU A 469 10.32 -31.14 -1.55
CA LEU A 469 10.07 -30.55 -0.26
C LEU A 469 11.30 -30.69 0.64
N ASN A 470 11.84 -29.54 1.05
CA ASN A 470 13.00 -29.43 1.93
C ASN A 470 12.60 -28.93 3.32
N LYS A 471 11.49 -28.18 3.40
CA LYS A 471 11.01 -27.56 4.64
C LYS A 471 9.49 -27.66 4.74
N LEU A 472 9.04 -28.19 5.87
CA LEU A 472 7.63 -28.31 6.21
C LEU A 472 7.33 -27.65 7.57
N GLU A 473 6.44 -26.67 7.58
CA GLU A 473 5.90 -26.06 8.80
C GLU A 473 4.39 -26.30 8.91
N LEU A 474 3.96 -27.00 9.96
CA LEU A 474 2.56 -27.27 10.26
C LEU A 474 2.19 -26.59 11.58
N LYS A 475 1.16 -25.74 11.59
CA LYS A 475 0.72 -25.03 12.79
C LYS A 475 -0.79 -25.11 12.96
N ASN A 476 -1.25 -25.80 13.99
CA ASN A 476 -2.64 -26.11 14.25
C ASN A 476 -3.30 -26.79 13.04
N CYS A 477 -2.73 -27.93 12.67
CA CYS A 477 -3.19 -28.79 11.60
C CYS A 477 -3.64 -30.15 12.17
N PRO A 478 -4.83 -30.25 12.78
CA PRO A 478 -5.34 -31.51 13.31
C PRO A 478 -5.50 -32.54 12.18
N GLY A 479 -5.39 -33.83 12.50
CA GLY A 479 -5.45 -34.92 11.51
C GLY A 479 -4.11 -35.22 10.81
N PHE A 480 -3.07 -34.42 11.04
CA PHE A 480 -1.73 -34.71 10.52
C PHE A 480 -1.24 -36.10 10.96
N LYS A 481 -0.82 -36.92 9.99
CA LYS A 481 -0.15 -38.21 10.24
C LYS A 481 1.26 -38.16 9.68
N ILE A 482 2.26 -38.53 10.49
CA ILE A 482 3.66 -38.49 10.09
C ILE A 482 3.96 -39.39 8.88
N ASP A 483 3.17 -40.46 8.68
CA ASP A 483 3.28 -41.34 7.51
C ASP A 483 3.05 -40.60 6.18
N GLN A 484 2.32 -39.48 6.20
CA GLN A 484 2.03 -38.66 5.03
C GLN A 484 3.26 -37.93 4.49
N ILE A 485 4.41 -37.96 5.16
CA ILE A 485 5.62 -37.27 4.72
C ILE A 485 6.83 -38.19 4.51
N LEU A 486 6.68 -39.50 4.70
CA LEU A 486 7.80 -40.45 4.66
C LEU A 486 8.44 -40.59 3.27
N HIS A 487 7.70 -40.28 2.21
CA HIS A 487 8.20 -40.33 0.84
C HIS A 487 8.99 -39.07 0.43
N HIS A 488 9.07 -38.03 1.26
CA HIS A 488 9.86 -36.83 0.97
C HIS A 488 11.33 -37.04 1.34
N GLU A 489 12.07 -37.69 0.45
CA GLU A 489 13.50 -37.99 0.62
C GLU A 489 14.41 -36.76 0.76
N ASN A 490 13.90 -35.56 0.45
CA ASN A 490 14.63 -34.30 0.53
C ASN A 490 14.29 -33.46 1.77
N LEU A 491 13.37 -33.91 2.64
CA LEU A 491 12.90 -33.13 3.77
C LEU A 491 14.01 -32.98 4.81
N LYS A 492 14.45 -31.73 5.04
CA LYS A 492 15.54 -31.39 5.96
C LYS A 492 15.06 -30.73 7.24
N SER A 493 13.98 -29.96 7.19
CA SER A 493 13.45 -29.21 8.33
C SER A 493 11.96 -29.46 8.49
N LEU A 494 11.56 -29.88 9.69
CA LEU A 494 10.19 -30.19 10.06
C LEU A 494 9.83 -29.46 11.35
N LEU A 495 8.84 -28.58 11.28
CA LEU A 495 8.27 -27.90 12.44
C LEU A 495 6.79 -28.26 12.52
N ILE A 496 6.37 -28.81 13.65
CA ILE A 496 4.98 -29.18 13.89
C ILE A 496 4.51 -28.57 15.20
N GLN A 497 3.44 -27.80 15.15
CA GLN A 497 2.85 -27.15 16.31
C GLN A 497 1.35 -27.41 16.35
N ASN A 498 0.89 -28.48 17.01
CA ASN A 498 -0.53 -28.86 17.06
C ASN A 498 -1.04 -29.03 18.48
N TYR A 499 -2.35 -29.17 18.65
CA TYR A 499 -2.88 -29.54 19.97
C TYR A 499 -2.55 -31.00 20.32
N SER A 500 -2.72 -31.89 19.35
CA SER A 500 -2.66 -33.34 19.48
C SER A 500 -1.81 -33.99 18.39
N PHE A 501 -1.22 -35.15 18.71
CA PHE A 501 -0.48 -35.97 17.76
C PHE A 501 -0.82 -37.45 17.92
N GLU A 502 -0.84 -38.17 16.79
CA GLU A 502 -0.70 -39.62 16.86
C GLU A 502 0.72 -39.98 17.36
N PRO A 503 0.91 -41.12 18.04
CA PRO A 503 2.23 -41.63 18.39
C PRO A 503 3.17 -41.74 17.20
N PHE A 504 4.41 -41.29 17.37
CA PHE A 504 5.47 -41.43 16.38
C PHE A 504 6.15 -42.78 16.62
N GLN A 505 5.71 -43.81 15.92
CA GLN A 505 6.21 -45.18 16.12
C GLN A 505 6.72 -45.78 14.83
N ASN A 506 7.93 -46.35 14.87
CA ASN A 506 8.57 -47.01 13.72
C ASN A 506 8.78 -46.08 12.51
N ILE A 507 9.03 -44.79 12.76
CA ILE A 507 9.21 -43.77 11.72
C ILE A 507 10.65 -43.73 11.25
N THR A 508 10.87 -43.64 9.94
CA THR A 508 12.21 -43.48 9.36
C THR A 508 12.23 -42.32 8.38
N ILE A 509 12.97 -41.24 8.70
CA ILE A 509 13.15 -40.07 7.82
C ILE A 509 14.65 -39.74 7.79
N PRO A 510 15.43 -40.38 6.91
CA PRO A 510 16.90 -40.31 6.94
C PRO A 510 17.46 -38.95 6.47
N SER A 511 16.65 -38.12 5.83
CA SER A 511 17.06 -36.81 5.32
C SER A 511 16.95 -35.67 6.33
N LEU A 512 16.20 -35.87 7.42
CA LEU A 512 15.83 -34.81 8.36
C LEU A 512 17.05 -34.36 9.18
N ILE A 513 17.23 -33.05 9.28
CA ILE A 513 18.34 -32.37 9.99
C ILE A 513 17.80 -31.64 11.21
N GLU A 514 16.67 -30.95 11.06
CA GLU A 514 15.99 -30.20 12.11
C GLU A 514 14.58 -30.73 12.32
N PHE A 515 14.24 -31.01 13.58
CA PHE A 515 12.90 -31.44 13.95
C PHE A 515 12.41 -30.75 15.24
N GLU A 516 11.33 -29.99 15.13
CA GLU A 516 10.72 -29.28 16.26
C GLU A 516 9.24 -29.66 16.39
N ILE A 517 8.85 -30.07 17.59
CA ILE A 517 7.50 -30.53 17.93
C ILE A 517 6.98 -29.73 19.11
N HIS A 518 5.91 -28.97 18.90
CA HIS A 518 5.19 -28.25 19.93
C HIS A 518 3.79 -28.83 20.08
N PHE A 519 3.44 -29.34 21.26
CA PHE A 519 2.08 -29.83 21.54
C PHE A 519 1.52 -29.43 22.89
N THR A 520 0.25 -29.75 23.08
CA THR A 520 -0.51 -29.40 24.28
C THR A 520 -1.23 -30.58 24.92
N GLU A 521 -1.24 -31.75 24.28
CA GLU A 521 -1.82 -32.96 24.84
C GLU A 521 -1.06 -33.49 26.05
N SER A 522 -1.76 -34.32 26.84
CA SER A 522 -1.22 -34.89 28.07
C SER A 522 -0.19 -36.00 27.84
N GLU A 523 -0.11 -36.59 26.65
CA GLU A 523 0.81 -37.70 26.37
C GLU A 523 1.28 -37.67 24.91
N PHE A 524 2.59 -37.80 24.72
CA PHE A 524 3.21 -37.97 23.41
C PHE A 524 4.21 -39.13 23.45
N ILE A 525 4.19 -39.96 22.40
CA ILE A 525 5.04 -41.14 22.30
C ILE A 525 5.89 -41.00 21.04
N MET A 526 7.21 -41.13 21.20
CA MET A 526 8.18 -41.25 20.12
C MET A 526 9.04 -42.48 20.37
N GLU A 527 8.78 -43.54 19.61
CA GLU A 527 9.32 -44.87 19.88
C GLU A 527 9.82 -45.54 18.60
N ASN A 528 10.99 -46.16 18.65
CA ASN A 528 11.56 -46.91 17.52
C ASN A 528 11.72 -46.08 16.24
N CYS A 529 11.99 -44.77 16.35
CA CYS A 529 12.20 -43.92 15.19
C CYS A 529 13.67 -43.85 14.77
N THR A 530 13.94 -43.68 13.48
CA THR A 530 15.30 -43.58 12.91
C THR A 530 15.44 -42.29 12.10
N PHE A 531 16.40 -41.45 12.50
CA PHE A 531 16.74 -40.23 11.77
C PHE A 531 18.27 -40.12 11.62
N GLU A 532 18.80 -40.59 10.50
CA GLU A 532 20.24 -40.75 10.28
C GLU A 532 21.05 -39.44 10.26
N LYS A 533 20.39 -38.31 9.96
CA LYS A 533 21.02 -37.00 9.80
C LYS A 533 20.53 -35.94 10.77
N LEU A 534 19.69 -36.31 11.75
CA LEU A 534 19.08 -35.34 12.65
C LEU A 534 20.15 -34.76 13.58
N GLU A 535 20.35 -33.45 13.49
CA GLU A 535 21.30 -32.67 14.28
C GLU A 535 20.57 -31.94 15.42
N TYR A 536 19.32 -31.50 15.19
CA TYR A 536 18.51 -30.77 16.16
C TYR A 536 17.15 -31.43 16.39
N LEU A 537 16.83 -31.76 17.64
CA LEU A 537 15.51 -32.22 18.08
C LEU A 537 15.02 -31.41 19.29
N ALA A 538 13.85 -30.78 19.15
CA ALA A 538 13.16 -30.11 20.24
C ALA A 538 11.71 -30.58 20.36
N ILE A 539 11.29 -30.95 21.57
CA ILE A 539 9.95 -31.40 21.91
C ILE A 539 9.48 -30.64 23.15
N ASN A 540 8.63 -29.63 22.94
CA ASN A 540 8.31 -28.62 23.95
C ASN A 540 6.79 -28.42 24.11
N LEU A 541 6.34 -27.96 25.27
CA LEU A 541 4.92 -27.67 25.53
C LEU A 541 4.53 -26.31 24.95
N GLY A 542 3.40 -26.23 24.27
CA GLY A 542 2.90 -24.98 23.72
C GLY A 542 2.36 -24.02 24.79
N SER A 543 3.21 -23.22 25.45
CA SER A 543 2.98 -21.96 26.22
C SER A 543 1.72 -21.76 27.11
N LYS A 544 0.85 -22.76 27.38
CA LYS A 544 -0.49 -22.50 27.96
C LYS A 544 -1.04 -23.47 29.02
N PHE A 545 -0.28 -24.44 29.51
CA PHE A 545 -0.82 -25.44 30.45
C PHE A 545 -0.17 -25.36 31.83
N SER A 546 -1.01 -25.56 32.87
CA SER A 546 -0.60 -25.53 34.28
C SER A 546 0.05 -26.83 34.75
N ASP A 547 -0.23 -27.94 34.06
CA ASP A 547 0.32 -29.25 34.36
C ASP A 547 1.17 -29.72 33.17
N PRO A 548 2.40 -30.24 33.40
CA PRO A 548 3.24 -30.75 32.34
C PRO A 548 2.58 -32.01 31.74
N GLY A 549 2.48 -32.07 30.41
CA GLY A 549 2.14 -33.31 29.72
C GLY A 549 3.22 -34.38 29.93
N THR A 550 3.03 -35.58 29.39
CA THR A 550 3.99 -36.68 29.48
C THR A 550 4.61 -37.00 28.13
N ILE A 551 5.89 -37.37 28.13
CA ILE A 551 6.61 -37.86 26.95
C ILE A 551 7.13 -39.27 27.23
N LYS A 552 6.96 -40.17 26.27
CA LYS A 552 7.69 -41.45 26.19
C LYS A 552 8.63 -41.40 24.98
N PHE A 553 9.93 -41.39 25.23
CA PHE A 553 11.00 -41.26 24.22
C PHE A 553 11.93 -42.48 24.26
N VAL A 554 11.62 -43.53 23.49
CA VAL A 554 12.21 -44.88 23.67
C VAL A 554 12.80 -45.43 22.37
N GLU A 555 13.99 -46.01 22.43
CA GLU A 555 14.59 -46.77 21.31
C GLU A 555 14.75 -45.97 20.00
N ASN A 556 14.98 -44.65 20.09
CA ASN A 556 15.18 -43.79 18.91
C ASN A 556 16.65 -43.77 18.47
N LEU A 557 16.91 -44.02 17.18
CA LEU A 557 18.25 -44.02 16.56
C LEU A 557 18.56 -42.67 15.92
N LEU A 558 19.35 -41.84 16.64
CA LEU A 558 19.70 -40.46 16.26
C LEU A 558 21.23 -40.25 16.30
N PRO A 559 22.00 -40.90 15.41
CA PRO A 559 23.47 -40.99 15.55
C PRO A 559 24.21 -39.67 15.35
N LYS A 560 23.55 -38.64 14.80
CA LYS A 560 24.11 -37.31 14.56
C LYS A 560 23.53 -36.21 15.44
N LEU A 561 22.77 -36.57 16.47
CA LEU A 561 22.09 -35.60 17.30
C LEU A 561 23.10 -34.77 18.09
N GLU A 562 23.10 -33.46 17.84
CA GLU A 562 23.94 -32.47 18.53
C GLU A 562 23.13 -31.76 19.62
N ILE A 563 21.85 -31.50 19.39
CA ILE A 563 20.98 -30.79 20.34
C ILE A 563 19.71 -31.61 20.59
N LEU A 564 19.47 -31.94 21.86
CA LEU A 564 18.24 -32.57 22.34
C LEU A 564 17.57 -31.72 23.40
N LYS A 565 16.34 -31.30 23.14
CA LYS A 565 15.48 -30.59 24.09
C LYS A 565 14.17 -31.33 24.29
N LEU A 566 13.92 -31.75 25.53
CA LEU A 566 12.66 -32.36 25.98
C LEU A 566 12.11 -31.50 27.13
N GLU A 567 11.55 -30.35 26.77
CA GLU A 567 11.18 -29.30 27.73
C GLU A 567 9.68 -29.33 28.05
N ASP A 568 9.35 -28.85 29.25
CA ASP A 568 7.99 -28.63 29.76
C ASP A 568 7.08 -29.87 29.84
N HIS A 569 7.66 -31.07 29.79
CA HIS A 569 6.94 -32.34 29.90
C HIS A 569 7.62 -33.31 30.86
N LYS A 570 6.82 -34.16 31.50
CA LYS A 570 7.32 -35.29 32.28
C LYS A 570 7.78 -36.42 31.36
N VAL A 571 9.08 -36.69 31.34
CA VAL A 571 9.64 -37.86 30.67
C VAL A 571 9.43 -39.10 31.53
N THR A 572 8.69 -40.08 30.99
CA THR A 572 8.19 -41.24 31.76
C THR A 572 9.08 -42.49 31.68
N ASN A 573 10.09 -42.47 30.82
CA ASN A 573 11.02 -43.59 30.63
C ASN A 573 12.46 -43.18 30.95
N HIS A 574 13.32 -44.18 31.10
CA HIS A 574 14.76 -43.97 31.22
C HIS A 574 15.35 -43.43 29.91
N ILE A 575 16.18 -42.41 29.98
CA ILE A 575 16.98 -41.90 28.86
C ILE A 575 18.47 -42.10 29.17
N SER A 576 19.24 -42.52 28.16
CA SER A 576 20.69 -42.64 28.22
C SER A 576 21.34 -41.86 27.09
N THR A 577 22.32 -41.02 27.41
CA THR A 577 23.10 -40.25 26.42
C THR A 577 24.04 -41.12 25.59
N LYS A 578 24.26 -42.38 25.97
CA LYS A 578 25.08 -43.35 25.23
C LYS A 578 24.64 -43.53 23.78
N SER A 579 23.35 -43.34 23.51
CA SER A 579 22.77 -43.43 22.17
C SER A 579 23.07 -42.22 21.28
N TYR A 580 23.61 -41.13 21.83
CA TYR A 580 23.81 -39.84 21.17
C TYR A 580 25.28 -39.38 21.31
N PRO A 581 26.22 -40.03 20.61
CA PRO A 581 27.66 -39.82 20.84
C PRO A 581 28.19 -38.44 20.39
N LEU A 582 27.39 -37.64 19.67
CA LEU A 582 27.74 -36.30 19.21
C LEU A 582 26.95 -35.21 19.95
N LEU A 583 26.25 -35.57 21.04
CA LEU A 583 25.39 -34.64 21.77
C LEU A 583 26.23 -33.52 22.41
N GLU A 584 25.96 -32.29 22.01
CA GLU A 584 26.57 -31.06 22.51
C GLU A 584 25.68 -30.39 23.57
N GLN A 585 24.36 -30.40 23.37
CA GLN A 585 23.41 -29.77 24.26
C GLN A 585 22.27 -30.71 24.66
N LEU A 586 22.03 -30.79 25.97
CA LEU A 586 20.93 -31.55 26.55
C LEU A 586 20.11 -30.65 27.48
N ALA A 587 18.83 -30.49 27.18
CA ALA A 587 17.85 -29.92 28.10
C ALA A 587 16.71 -30.94 28.29
N ILE A 588 16.47 -31.38 29.53
CA ILE A 588 15.38 -32.31 29.83
C ILE A 588 14.69 -31.87 31.11
N ASP A 589 13.38 -31.68 31.02
CA ASP A 589 12.52 -31.33 32.15
C ASP A 589 11.85 -32.57 32.75
N HIS A 590 11.57 -32.52 34.05
CA HIS A 590 10.73 -33.48 34.78
C HIS A 590 10.97 -34.98 34.49
N ILE A 591 12.22 -35.41 34.32
CA ILE A 591 12.58 -36.83 34.11
C ILE A 591 12.78 -37.55 35.46
N ASP A 592 12.36 -38.82 35.54
CA ASP A 592 12.53 -39.62 36.76
C ASP A 592 13.85 -40.43 36.75
N SER A 593 14.40 -40.73 35.57
CA SER A 593 15.60 -41.55 35.41
C SER A 593 16.43 -41.17 34.17
N LEU A 594 17.67 -40.74 34.39
CA LEU A 594 18.61 -40.29 33.35
C LEU A 594 19.99 -40.92 33.57
N GLU A 595 20.61 -41.49 32.54
CA GLU A 595 22.00 -41.92 32.50
C GLU A 595 22.81 -40.98 31.59
N ILE A 596 23.78 -40.27 32.17
CA ILE A 596 24.73 -39.45 31.44
C ILE A 596 26.07 -40.20 31.40
N VAL A 597 26.54 -40.57 30.21
CA VAL A 597 27.85 -41.22 30.05
C VAL A 597 28.93 -40.17 29.75
N PRO A 598 30.20 -40.40 30.10
CA PRO A 598 31.30 -39.49 29.78
C PRO A 598 31.27 -39.06 28.31
N SER A 599 31.45 -37.77 28.06
CA SER A 599 31.32 -37.18 26.73
C SER A 599 32.28 -36.01 26.54
N ASP A 600 33.06 -36.10 25.46
CA ASP A 600 33.91 -34.99 25.00
C ASP A 600 33.11 -33.92 24.25
N SER A 601 31.88 -34.19 23.78
CA SER A 601 31.09 -33.23 22.99
C SER A 601 30.15 -32.37 23.84
N LEU A 602 29.67 -32.90 24.98
CA LEU A 602 28.63 -32.26 25.77
C LEU A 602 29.16 -30.95 26.40
N ASN A 603 28.59 -29.82 26.00
CA ASN A 603 28.96 -28.48 26.47
C ASN A 603 27.87 -27.78 27.28
N THR A 604 26.60 -28.20 27.13
CA THR A 604 25.45 -27.64 27.84
C THR A 604 24.59 -28.76 28.40
N LEU A 605 24.34 -28.72 29.71
CA LEU A 605 23.44 -29.64 30.42
C LEU A 605 22.48 -28.85 31.30
N ASP A 606 21.22 -28.72 30.88
CA ASP A 606 20.16 -28.07 31.65
C ASP A 606 19.20 -29.10 32.22
N LEU A 607 19.22 -29.26 33.55
CA LEU A 607 18.32 -30.11 34.32
C LEU A 607 17.52 -29.30 35.35
N SER A 608 17.48 -27.98 35.21
CA SER A 608 16.98 -27.03 36.23
C SER A 608 15.54 -27.28 36.68
N LYS A 609 14.69 -27.85 35.80
CA LYS A 609 13.27 -28.13 36.10
C LYS A 609 13.01 -29.56 36.60
N ASN A 610 14.05 -30.31 36.98
CA ASN A 610 13.90 -31.62 37.59
C ASN A 610 13.76 -31.49 39.12
N HIS A 611 12.61 -31.84 39.67
CA HIS A 611 12.32 -31.73 41.11
C HIS A 611 12.71 -32.96 41.93
N LEU A 612 13.11 -34.04 41.27
CA LEU A 612 13.59 -35.23 41.96
C LEU A 612 15.11 -35.14 42.08
N LYS A 613 15.63 -35.39 43.28
CA LYS A 613 17.06 -35.57 43.48
C LYS A 613 17.55 -36.72 42.61
N MET A 614 18.35 -36.40 41.61
CA MET A 614 19.00 -37.39 40.74
C MET A 614 20.37 -37.73 41.28
N ASP A 615 20.67 -39.01 41.39
CA ASP A 615 22.03 -39.49 41.67
C ASP A 615 22.77 -39.60 40.33
N LEU A 616 23.25 -38.45 39.83
CA LEU A 616 24.09 -38.39 38.64
C LEU A 616 25.53 -38.66 39.09
N ASP A 617 26.13 -39.74 38.60
CA ASP A 617 27.55 -40.02 38.77
C ASP A 617 28.34 -39.03 37.89
N PHE A 618 28.47 -37.81 38.41
CA PHE A 618 28.95 -36.65 37.68
C PHE A 618 30.35 -36.29 38.19
N ASN A 619 31.37 -36.61 37.39
CA ASN A 619 32.75 -36.18 37.60
C ASN A 619 33.12 -35.16 36.52
N GLU A 620 33.64 -34.00 36.90
CA GLU A 620 34.02 -32.94 35.93
C GLU A 620 35.04 -33.46 34.89
N ASP A 621 35.93 -34.38 35.29
CA ASP A 621 36.91 -34.99 34.39
C ASP A 621 36.27 -35.81 33.24
N ASP A 622 35.03 -36.28 33.42
CA ASP A 622 34.29 -37.05 32.42
C ASP A 622 33.59 -36.17 31.37
N PHE A 623 33.55 -34.85 31.58
CA PHE A 623 32.90 -33.86 30.71
C PHE A 623 33.81 -32.63 30.48
N PRO A 624 34.97 -32.80 29.82
CA PRO A 624 36.02 -31.77 29.75
C PRO A 624 35.60 -30.48 29.03
N ASN A 625 34.50 -30.51 28.26
CA ASN A 625 33.98 -29.36 27.51
C ASN A 625 32.68 -28.79 28.07
N LEU A 626 32.23 -29.20 29.26
CA LEU A 626 31.01 -28.69 29.85
C LEU A 626 31.18 -27.24 30.33
N GLU A 627 30.56 -26.30 29.62
CA GLU A 627 30.60 -24.86 29.92
C GLU A 627 29.41 -24.41 30.77
N TYR A 628 28.26 -25.07 30.59
CA TYR A 628 27.02 -24.76 31.30
C TYR A 628 26.40 -26.02 31.91
N TYR A 629 26.17 -25.97 33.22
CA TYR A 629 25.45 -26.99 33.97
C TYR A 629 24.44 -26.34 34.92
N ASP A 630 23.16 -26.71 34.78
CA ASP A 630 22.12 -26.34 35.74
C ASP A 630 21.59 -27.61 36.42
N GLU A 631 21.72 -27.67 37.75
CA GLU A 631 21.45 -28.86 38.55
C GLU A 631 19.94 -29.06 38.81
N PRO A 632 19.48 -30.31 39.01
CA PRO A 632 18.11 -30.58 39.45
C PRO A 632 17.75 -29.85 40.75
N GLN A 633 16.59 -29.17 40.81
CA GLN A 633 16.09 -28.43 41.99
C GLN A 633 15.50 -29.32 43.11
N GLY A 634 16.01 -30.54 43.29
CA GLY A 634 15.44 -31.60 44.14
C GLY A 634 15.91 -31.67 45.60
#